data_AF-A0A8S1P5Q9-F1
#
_entry.id   AF-A0A8S1P5Q9-F1
#
_cell.length_a   1.000
_cell.length_b   1.000
_cell.length_c   1.000
_cell.angle_alpha   90.00
_cell.angle_beta   90.00
_cell.angle_gamma   90.00
#
_symmetry.space_group_name_H-M   'P 1'
#
loop_
_entity.id
_entity.type
_entity.pdbx_description
1 polymer ?
#
loop_
_entity_poly.entity_id
_entity_poly.type
_entity_poly.pdbx_seq_one_letter_code
_entity_poly.pdbx_strand_id
1 'polypeptide(L)'
;MINLLILGLIEVIICQNRFYYHDPSNDITKPRTHAKISDSDTHFDFYFEFSEDKKEVIMFIEIDKISYFSLGLGKSMSDADLWVFEVYDNVITVNDSYCVKHGRPPTDISSGGTDDLQLLGYYYNQNGKTGVKFKRLVKTGDQYDKDLIEGEAVDFIWAHGKTEANITVSNHGNVNRGSVILNFTDDGGSNDVIIVDEDNTYYIHKWTNFVCWGIASDVAIIIGRYYKTWGYRTYLHGFLFILIVTSSITTAMMMLSTDWSVLEWSNFKEQSVKNQFHIIIFMIVAIFMIAQSIGGILYNYMLTSLKINQKVSVKPSIHAILGSVVYTLGKLQIIAGLFMDNDIRLMLILGAVLTTRLILEVLYQKGSLINVVMTGKESNSKKVYNDGQNPLLDINNSQQDEGFEKKSSKLWCIYKNQVVDLSQMIHPGGNYIWKLIQGQDVTRYIIGAYTLDQLKIKVYQHSIYTLKILEKYTTGIYVNQDLEFFINQSNRRVVKQLKETWKLNTIHPYTDQIAYFGFVHDKYQFKNTLSGLQTFGQYFIIKSIEDNDISTRQYTMVQSMTSQRIKFRKDLSDLFKKILSLQTIQKEIPKEEEYSSELPLIIKRYQSKNGFSSFIHEDNRNGEYLIEGPYGNNITIENGNHLVFIAGGTGLFPFLDILEYQLKLTYHKILLKQFGQEAAQIINTGQIKNFKITLFLAVNSLDDLIGKDIYFTLLSLQSQLDIPNFKMVVKGNFKLKECDIITQRFNAQIFKSYIGDLNTVSNYFICGPPTMNFATEKILKDIEVNNITVL
;
A
#
# COMPACT_ATOMS: atom_id res chain seq x y z
N MET A 1 -23.58 -43.84 16.62
CA MET A 1 -22.31 -43.80 17.37
C MET A 1 -22.22 -44.97 18.36
N ILE A 2 -23.15 -45.14 19.31
CA ILE A 2 -23.16 -46.28 20.25
C ILE A 2 -23.36 -47.63 19.53
N ASN A 3 -24.24 -47.73 18.51
CA ASN A 3 -24.37 -48.96 17.71
C ASN A 3 -23.12 -49.30 16.87
N LEU A 4 -22.35 -48.29 16.47
CA LEU A 4 -21.06 -48.48 15.77
C LEU A 4 -19.98 -48.97 16.74
N LEU A 5 -20.05 -48.53 18.00
CA LEU A 5 -19.16 -48.95 19.07
C LEU A 5 -19.46 -50.39 19.53
N ILE A 6 -20.74 -50.78 19.57
CA ILE A 6 -21.19 -52.14 19.92
C ILE A 6 -20.91 -53.12 18.77
N LEU A 7 -21.12 -52.74 17.51
CA LEU A 7 -20.73 -53.56 16.35
C LEU A 7 -19.22 -53.77 16.26
N GLY A 8 -18.42 -52.73 16.53
CA GLY A 8 -16.96 -52.84 16.60
C GLY A 8 -16.47 -53.72 17.75
N LEU A 9 -17.13 -53.71 18.91
CA LEU A 9 -16.82 -54.59 20.04
C LEU A 9 -17.20 -56.05 19.78
N ILE A 10 -18.31 -56.30 19.07
CA ILE A 10 -18.73 -57.66 18.69
C ILE A 10 -17.79 -58.24 17.63
N GLU A 11 -17.30 -57.43 16.68
CA GLU A 11 -16.32 -57.86 15.68
C GLU A 11 -14.95 -58.18 16.31
N VAL A 12 -14.53 -57.40 17.31
CA VAL A 12 -13.29 -57.64 18.08
C VAL A 12 -13.40 -58.90 18.96
N ILE A 13 -14.57 -59.21 19.51
CA ILE A 13 -14.78 -60.39 20.35
C ILE A 13 -14.99 -61.67 19.52
N ILE A 14 -15.56 -61.58 18.31
CA ILE A 14 -15.78 -62.75 17.44
C ILE A 14 -14.51 -63.13 16.65
N CYS A 15 -13.59 -62.19 16.37
CA CYS A 15 -12.37 -62.47 15.59
C CYS A 15 -11.19 -63.04 16.39
N GLN A 16 -11.28 -63.22 17.72
CA GLN A 16 -10.16 -63.72 18.54
C GLN A 16 -9.97 -65.24 18.54
N ASN A 17 -10.84 -66.02 17.88
CA ASN A 17 -10.63 -67.46 17.68
C ASN A 17 -10.23 -67.78 16.23
N ARG A 18 -9.17 -67.14 15.73
CA ARG A 18 -8.53 -67.58 14.47
C ARG A 18 -7.57 -68.72 14.78
N PHE A 19 -7.78 -69.82 14.07
CA PHE A 19 -7.12 -71.10 14.24
C PHE A 19 -5.59 -70.98 14.23
N TYR A 20 -4.97 -71.50 15.29
CA TYR A 20 -3.54 -71.77 15.36
C TYR A 20 -3.25 -72.99 14.49
N TYR A 21 -2.47 -72.82 13.43
CA TYR A 21 -1.94 -73.94 12.66
C TYR A 21 -0.43 -74.01 12.86
N HIS A 22 -0.01 -75.07 13.53
CA HIS A 22 1.39 -75.46 13.66
C HIS A 22 1.44 -76.91 13.20
N ASP A 23 2.15 -77.19 12.11
CA ASP A 23 2.50 -78.57 11.77
C ASP A 23 3.57 -79.04 12.77
N PRO A 24 3.27 -80.01 13.66
CA PRO A 24 4.21 -80.48 14.67
C PRO A 24 5.51 -81.07 14.11
N SER A 25 5.57 -81.34 12.80
CA SER A 25 6.73 -81.87 12.11
C SER A 25 7.70 -80.80 11.57
N ASN A 26 7.33 -79.51 11.64
CA ASN A 26 8.15 -78.41 11.14
C ASN A 26 9.32 -78.07 12.06
N ASP A 27 10.51 -77.86 11.47
CA ASP A 27 11.62 -77.23 12.15
C ASP A 27 11.45 -75.70 12.12
N ILE A 28 11.11 -75.12 13.27
CA ILE A 28 10.98 -73.67 13.47
C ILE A 28 12.07 -73.13 14.41
N THR A 29 13.17 -73.87 14.60
CA THR A 29 14.30 -73.39 15.39
C THR A 29 14.94 -72.19 14.68
N LYS A 30 15.17 -71.12 15.44
CA LYS A 30 15.77 -69.90 14.91
C LYS A 30 17.26 -70.14 14.64
N PRO A 31 17.78 -69.80 13.45
CA PRO A 31 19.21 -69.69 13.20
C PRO A 31 19.91 -68.78 14.22
N ARG A 32 21.21 -68.99 14.42
CA ARG A 32 21.97 -68.35 15.50
C ARG A 32 22.21 -66.85 15.33
N THR A 33 22.25 -66.33 14.10
CA THR A 33 22.51 -64.91 13.84
C THR A 33 21.21 -64.17 13.61
N HIS A 34 21.04 -62.99 14.23
CA HIS A 34 19.81 -62.19 14.20
C HIS A 34 20.06 -60.78 13.66
N ALA A 35 19.14 -60.27 12.85
CA ALA A 35 19.11 -58.91 12.34
C ALA A 35 17.68 -58.36 12.41
N LYS A 36 17.53 -57.14 12.92
CA LYS A 36 16.23 -56.44 12.91
C LYS A 36 16.15 -55.53 11.69
N ILE A 37 15.30 -55.87 10.73
CA ILE A 37 15.31 -55.26 9.39
C ILE A 37 14.21 -54.23 9.13
N SER A 38 13.40 -53.88 10.13
CA SER A 38 12.33 -52.86 10.03
C SER A 38 12.37 -51.83 11.17
N ASP A 39 11.66 -50.71 10.96
CA ASP A 39 11.56 -49.63 11.94
C ASP A 39 10.59 -49.94 13.11
N SER A 40 10.20 -48.92 13.89
CA SER A 40 9.48 -49.07 15.16
C SER A 40 8.08 -49.68 15.08
N ASP A 41 7.39 -49.62 13.93
CA ASP A 41 5.93 -49.84 13.89
C ASP A 41 5.51 -51.25 13.44
N THR A 42 6.41 -51.99 12.76
CA THR A 42 6.27 -53.41 12.45
C THR A 42 7.58 -54.08 12.79
N HIS A 43 7.58 -55.15 13.58
CA HIS A 43 8.81 -55.90 13.91
C HIS A 43 9.03 -57.02 12.89
N PHE A 44 10.04 -56.84 12.06
CA PHE A 44 10.51 -57.79 11.05
C PHE A 44 11.89 -58.27 11.49
N ASP A 45 11.90 -59.43 12.14
CA ASP A 45 13.10 -60.07 12.65
C ASP A 45 13.59 -61.11 11.63
N PHE A 46 14.83 -60.96 11.19
CA PHE A 46 15.47 -61.85 10.24
C PHE A 46 16.60 -62.61 10.94
N TYR A 47 16.63 -63.91 10.77
CA TYR A 47 17.65 -64.79 11.35
C TYR A 47 18.25 -65.61 10.23
N PHE A 48 19.56 -65.85 10.28
CA PHE A 48 20.24 -66.68 9.29
C PHE A 48 21.44 -67.42 9.87
N GLU A 49 21.86 -68.50 9.21
CA GLU A 49 23.05 -69.28 9.53
C GLU A 49 23.54 -69.97 8.25
N PHE A 50 24.84 -69.96 8.00
CA PHE A 50 25.43 -70.66 6.86
C PHE A 50 25.68 -72.13 7.21
N SER A 51 25.56 -73.02 6.23
CA SER A 51 26.01 -74.41 6.36
C SER A 51 27.52 -74.46 6.67
N GLU A 52 28.00 -75.56 7.26
CA GLU A 52 29.42 -75.74 7.58
C GLU A 52 30.34 -75.58 6.34
N ASP A 53 29.85 -75.94 5.15
CA ASP A 53 30.56 -75.80 3.88
C ASP A 53 30.29 -74.47 3.14
N LYS A 54 29.48 -73.57 3.75
CA LYS A 54 29.10 -72.25 3.25
C LYS A 54 28.45 -72.27 1.86
N LYS A 55 27.82 -73.39 1.48
CA LYS A 55 27.10 -73.50 0.20
C LYS A 55 25.62 -73.24 0.32
N GLU A 56 25.05 -73.45 1.50
CA GLU A 56 23.65 -73.19 1.79
C GLU A 56 23.54 -72.14 2.90
N VAL A 57 22.46 -71.37 2.86
CA VAL A 57 22.08 -70.47 3.95
C VAL A 57 20.67 -70.82 4.41
N ILE A 58 20.53 -71.05 5.71
CA ILE A 58 19.26 -71.32 6.38
C ILE A 58 18.77 -70.01 6.97
N MET A 59 17.54 -69.65 6.67
CA MET A 59 16.94 -68.37 7.05
C MET A 59 15.63 -68.57 7.78
N PHE A 60 15.32 -67.63 8.67
CA PHE A 60 14.05 -67.55 9.36
C PHE A 60 13.60 -66.10 9.45
N ILE A 61 12.38 -65.82 9.01
CA ILE A 61 11.77 -64.49 9.09
C ILE A 61 10.59 -64.57 10.05
N GLU A 62 10.54 -63.64 11.01
CA GLU A 62 9.41 -63.44 11.92
C GLU A 62 8.86 -62.03 11.79
N ILE A 63 7.56 -61.91 11.58
CA ILE A 63 6.84 -60.64 11.51
C ILE A 63 5.71 -60.61 12.53
N ASP A 64 5.48 -59.48 13.19
CA ASP A 64 4.35 -59.24 14.11
C ASP A 64 3.04 -58.86 13.40
N LYS A 65 2.83 -59.41 12.20
CA LYS A 65 1.65 -59.22 11.37
C LYS A 65 1.12 -60.55 10.82
N ILE A 66 -0.18 -60.57 10.60
CA ILE A 66 -0.92 -61.71 10.01
C ILE A 66 -1.29 -61.33 8.57
N SER A 67 -0.32 -61.18 7.68
CA SER A 67 -0.52 -60.84 6.27
C SER A 67 0.49 -61.58 5.38
N TYR A 68 0.40 -61.41 4.06
CA TYR A 68 1.54 -61.71 3.20
C TYR A 68 2.71 -60.80 3.62
N PHE A 69 3.93 -61.30 3.44
CA PHE A 69 5.13 -60.51 3.59
C PHE A 69 6.18 -60.98 2.59
N SER A 70 7.17 -60.15 2.33
CA SER A 70 8.25 -60.46 1.42
C SER A 70 9.54 -59.82 1.89
N LEU A 71 10.64 -60.49 1.60
CA LEU A 71 12.00 -59.99 1.75
C LEU A 71 12.69 -60.13 0.40
N GLY A 72 13.59 -59.25 0.04
CA GLY A 72 14.32 -59.39 -1.23
C GLY A 72 15.64 -58.67 -1.27
N LEU A 73 16.50 -59.07 -2.20
CA LEU A 73 17.86 -58.59 -2.39
C LEU A 73 17.89 -57.51 -3.47
N GLY A 74 18.11 -56.26 -3.05
CA GLY A 74 18.19 -55.11 -3.94
C GLY A 74 17.91 -53.80 -3.21
N LYS A 75 18.14 -52.68 -3.90
CA LYS A 75 17.85 -51.33 -3.37
C LYS A 75 16.40 -50.90 -3.59
N SER A 76 15.74 -51.50 -4.57
CA SER A 76 14.36 -51.20 -4.96
C SER A 76 13.78 -52.38 -5.75
N MET A 77 12.47 -52.36 -6.02
CA MET A 77 11.80 -53.39 -6.83
C MET A 77 12.14 -53.36 -8.33
N SER A 78 13.03 -52.47 -8.80
CA SER A 78 13.37 -52.40 -10.23
C SER A 78 14.47 -53.38 -10.64
N ASP A 79 15.11 -54.03 -9.69
CA ASP A 79 16.11 -55.08 -9.86
C ASP A 79 16.26 -55.76 -8.50
N ALA A 80 15.33 -56.65 -8.17
CA ALA A 80 15.34 -57.37 -6.90
C ALA A 80 14.92 -58.83 -7.05
N ASP A 81 15.74 -59.70 -6.47
CA ASP A 81 15.44 -61.10 -6.10
C ASP A 81 14.53 -61.04 -4.86
N LEU A 82 13.35 -61.64 -4.91
CA LEU A 82 12.27 -61.48 -3.94
C LEU A 82 11.78 -62.85 -3.45
N TRP A 83 11.75 -62.99 -2.13
CA TRP A 83 11.17 -64.13 -1.43
C TRP A 83 9.82 -63.72 -0.88
N VAL A 84 8.78 -64.28 -1.47
CA VAL A 84 7.40 -63.86 -1.23
C VAL A 84 6.67 -64.95 -0.44
N PHE A 85 6.12 -64.57 0.71
CA PHE A 85 5.39 -65.46 1.60
C PHE A 85 3.90 -65.11 1.57
N GLU A 86 3.11 -66.00 0.98
CA GLU A 86 1.65 -65.87 0.89
C GLU A 86 0.98 -66.92 1.77
N VAL A 87 -0.26 -66.64 2.21
CA VAL A 87 -1.04 -67.57 3.02
C VAL A 87 -2.27 -68.00 2.22
N TYR A 88 -2.36 -69.30 1.96
CA TYR A 88 -3.47 -69.96 1.28
C TYR A 88 -4.02 -71.07 2.17
N ASP A 89 -5.31 -71.03 2.51
CA ASP A 89 -5.97 -72.03 3.36
C ASP A 89 -5.23 -72.34 4.69
N ASN A 90 -4.64 -71.30 5.31
CA ASN A 90 -3.80 -71.37 6.52
C ASN A 90 -2.44 -72.08 6.33
N VAL A 91 -2.03 -72.32 5.09
CA VAL A 91 -0.70 -72.81 4.72
C VAL A 91 0.10 -71.65 4.16
N ILE A 92 1.35 -71.50 4.62
CA ILE A 92 2.27 -70.53 4.03
C ILE A 92 2.97 -71.15 2.84
N THR A 93 2.90 -70.48 1.70
CA THR A 93 3.69 -70.81 0.50
C THR A 93 4.84 -69.82 0.38
N VAL A 94 6.03 -70.33 0.07
CA VAL A 94 7.18 -69.51 -0.34
C VAL A 94 7.23 -69.52 -1.86
N ASN A 95 7.36 -68.33 -2.45
CA ASN A 95 7.53 -68.16 -3.89
C ASN A 95 8.84 -67.42 -4.16
N ASP A 96 9.63 -67.99 -5.05
CA ASP A 96 10.82 -67.36 -5.62
C ASP A 96 10.42 -66.43 -6.78
N SER A 97 10.90 -65.20 -6.79
CA SER A 97 10.37 -64.15 -7.67
C SER A 97 11.39 -63.05 -7.95
N TYR A 98 11.29 -62.43 -9.11
CA TYR A 98 12.19 -61.36 -9.51
C TYR A 98 11.45 -60.17 -10.10
N CYS A 99 11.91 -58.98 -9.74
CA CYS A 99 11.22 -57.75 -10.07
C CYS A 99 12.10 -56.78 -10.86
N VAL A 100 11.63 -56.39 -12.05
CA VAL A 100 12.28 -55.43 -12.95
C VAL A 100 11.71 -54.01 -12.87
N LYS A 101 10.57 -53.84 -12.19
CA LYS A 101 9.88 -52.56 -12.03
C LYS A 101 8.95 -52.61 -10.83
N HIS A 102 8.52 -51.47 -10.33
CA HIS A 102 7.47 -51.42 -9.31
C HIS A 102 6.16 -52.05 -9.84
N GLY A 103 5.75 -53.16 -9.25
CA GLY A 103 4.58 -53.92 -9.67
C GLY A 103 4.44 -55.24 -8.92
N ARG A 104 3.43 -56.04 -9.26
CA ARG A 104 3.34 -57.42 -8.76
C ARG A 104 4.48 -58.23 -9.37
N PRO A 105 5.38 -58.83 -8.57
CA PRO A 105 6.50 -59.58 -9.12
C PRO A 105 6.00 -60.89 -9.76
N PRO A 106 6.49 -61.24 -10.97
CA PRO A 106 6.36 -62.58 -11.51
C PRO A 106 7.25 -63.57 -10.72
N THR A 107 6.87 -64.84 -10.70
CA THR A 107 7.73 -65.92 -10.17
C THR A 107 8.91 -66.17 -11.11
N ASP A 108 10.04 -66.64 -10.61
CA ASP A 108 11.26 -66.84 -11.41
C ASP A 108 11.06 -67.87 -12.52
N ILE A 109 10.39 -68.99 -12.22
CA ILE A 109 9.96 -69.98 -13.22
C ILE A 109 9.18 -69.32 -14.39
N SER A 110 8.27 -68.38 -14.09
CA SER A 110 7.48 -67.69 -15.12
C SER A 110 8.29 -66.72 -15.96
N SER A 111 9.44 -66.28 -15.45
CA SER A 111 10.41 -65.41 -16.12
C SER A 111 11.51 -66.22 -16.84
N GLY A 112 11.57 -67.55 -16.65
CA GLY A 112 12.55 -68.44 -17.26
C GLY A 112 13.74 -68.81 -16.37
N GLY A 113 13.63 -68.56 -15.07
CA GLY A 113 14.56 -69.01 -14.02
C GLY A 113 14.18 -70.35 -13.39
N THR A 114 14.67 -70.60 -12.19
CA THR A 114 14.43 -71.76 -11.33
C THR A 114 13.67 -71.35 -10.06
N ASP A 115 13.35 -72.32 -9.20
CA ASP A 115 12.79 -72.08 -7.86
C ASP A 115 13.79 -72.67 -6.88
N ASP A 116 14.56 -71.80 -6.24
CA ASP A 116 15.74 -72.13 -5.46
C ASP A 116 15.49 -72.07 -3.95
N LEU A 117 14.22 -71.87 -3.56
CA LEU A 117 13.78 -71.78 -2.16
C LEU A 117 13.20 -73.10 -1.67
N GLN A 118 13.75 -73.62 -0.57
CA GLN A 118 13.19 -74.79 0.12
C GLN A 118 12.56 -74.39 1.46
N LEU A 119 11.24 -74.54 1.58
CA LEU A 119 10.52 -74.36 2.85
C LEU A 119 10.89 -75.47 3.84
N LEU A 120 11.31 -75.08 5.05
CA LEU A 120 11.69 -76.00 6.14
C LEU A 120 10.64 -76.07 7.25
N GLY A 121 9.89 -74.98 7.45
CA GLY A 121 8.84 -74.92 8.47
C GLY A 121 8.25 -73.53 8.59
N TYR A 122 7.06 -73.44 9.19
CA TYR A 122 6.43 -72.16 9.50
C TYR A 122 5.45 -72.28 10.66
N TYR A 123 5.08 -71.13 11.23
CA TYR A 123 3.87 -70.97 12.03
C TYR A 123 3.12 -69.74 11.55
N TYR A 124 1.80 -69.80 11.67
CA TYR A 124 0.91 -68.72 11.27
C TYR A 124 0.04 -68.29 12.46
N ASN A 125 -0.02 -66.97 12.70
CA ASN A 125 -0.82 -66.36 13.77
C ASN A 125 -0.52 -66.92 15.17
N GLN A 126 0.75 -67.12 15.50
CA GLN A 126 1.17 -67.46 16.87
C GLN A 126 1.34 -66.17 17.67
N ASN A 127 0.37 -65.86 18.54
CA ASN A 127 0.33 -64.59 19.32
C ASN A 127 0.40 -63.34 18.42
N GLY A 128 -0.27 -63.37 17.26
CA GLY A 128 -0.25 -62.28 16.28
C GLY A 128 0.99 -62.24 15.39
N LYS A 129 1.89 -63.23 15.50
CA LYS A 129 3.11 -63.32 14.69
C LYS A 129 3.01 -64.40 13.62
N THR A 130 3.76 -64.20 12.56
CA THR A 130 3.97 -65.18 11.48
C THR A 130 5.47 -65.42 11.35
N GLY A 131 5.87 -66.69 11.25
CA GLY A 131 7.28 -67.08 11.16
C GLY A 131 7.49 -68.11 10.06
N VAL A 132 8.51 -67.92 9.21
CA VAL A 132 8.82 -68.83 8.09
C VAL A 132 10.31 -69.16 8.09
N LYS A 133 10.63 -70.45 8.11
CA LYS A 133 11.98 -71.03 7.96
C LYS A 133 12.14 -71.61 6.56
N PHE A 134 13.20 -71.23 5.88
CA PHE A 134 13.51 -71.71 4.53
C PHE A 134 15.03 -71.75 4.32
N LYS A 135 15.49 -72.41 3.25
CA LYS A 135 16.90 -72.40 2.86
C LYS A 135 17.06 -72.25 1.35
N ARG A 136 18.23 -71.75 0.94
CA ARG A 136 18.66 -71.68 -0.46
C ARG A 136 20.16 -71.87 -0.58
N LEU A 137 20.64 -72.08 -1.81
CA LEU A 137 22.06 -72.04 -2.10
C LEU A 137 22.58 -70.59 -2.01
N VAL A 138 23.82 -70.44 -1.57
CA VAL A 138 24.56 -69.17 -1.58
C VAL A 138 24.76 -68.66 -3.01
N LYS A 139 24.95 -69.59 -3.95
CA LYS A 139 24.99 -69.34 -5.40
C LYS A 139 24.09 -70.35 -6.09
N THR A 140 22.98 -69.88 -6.64
CA THR A 140 21.98 -70.73 -7.31
C THR A 140 22.37 -70.98 -8.77
N GLY A 141 22.97 -69.97 -9.40
CA GLY A 141 23.30 -69.99 -10.84
C GLY A 141 22.13 -69.54 -11.72
N ASP A 142 21.01 -69.14 -11.13
CA ASP A 142 19.94 -68.42 -11.81
C ASP A 142 20.38 -66.97 -12.13
N GLN A 143 19.97 -66.46 -13.28
CA GLN A 143 20.18 -65.07 -13.68
C GLN A 143 19.31 -64.07 -12.90
N TYR A 144 18.26 -64.54 -12.23
CA TYR A 144 17.32 -63.72 -11.46
C TYR A 144 17.65 -63.65 -9.97
N ASP A 145 18.44 -64.59 -9.48
CA ASP A 145 18.94 -64.61 -8.10
C ASP A 145 20.19 -63.77 -7.91
N LYS A 146 20.35 -63.23 -6.70
CA LYS A 146 21.59 -62.59 -6.26
C LYS A 146 22.40 -63.49 -5.33
N ASP A 147 23.71 -63.55 -5.55
CA ASP A 147 24.62 -64.30 -4.68
C ASP A 147 24.57 -63.75 -3.23
N LEU A 148 24.47 -64.65 -2.25
CA LEU A 148 24.46 -64.32 -0.82
C LEU A 148 25.83 -64.60 -0.17
N ILE A 149 26.80 -63.73 -0.43
CA ILE A 149 28.18 -63.95 0.00
C ILE A 149 28.35 -63.51 1.47
N GLU A 150 28.82 -64.44 2.30
CA GLU A 150 29.11 -64.17 3.72
C GLU A 150 30.16 -63.06 3.88
N GLY A 151 29.85 -62.06 4.70
CA GLY A 151 30.72 -60.91 4.98
C GLY A 151 30.54 -59.72 4.03
N GLU A 152 29.66 -59.80 3.03
CA GLU A 152 29.32 -58.68 2.16
C GLU A 152 28.12 -57.88 2.69
N ALA A 153 28.11 -56.58 2.40
CA ALA A 153 26.96 -55.72 2.65
C ALA A 153 25.89 -55.96 1.57
N VAL A 154 24.70 -56.37 1.99
CA VAL A 154 23.60 -56.72 1.11
C VAL A 154 22.45 -55.74 1.33
N ASP A 155 21.99 -55.12 0.25
CA ASP A 155 20.77 -54.32 0.26
C ASP A 155 19.56 -55.26 0.33
N PHE A 156 18.77 -55.13 1.39
CA PHE A 156 17.49 -55.82 1.53
C PHE A 156 16.34 -54.83 1.37
N ILE A 157 15.29 -55.25 0.65
CA ILE A 157 13.98 -54.63 0.70
C ILE A 157 12.99 -55.56 1.37
N TRP A 158 12.06 -55.00 2.13
CA TRP A 158 10.98 -55.76 2.75
C TRP A 158 9.64 -55.10 2.45
N ALA A 159 8.58 -55.90 2.47
CA ALA A 159 7.21 -55.41 2.41
C ALA A 159 6.23 -56.36 3.09
N HIS A 160 5.07 -55.84 3.49
CA HIS A 160 3.97 -56.66 3.98
C HIS A 160 2.61 -56.09 3.58
N GLY A 161 1.57 -56.93 3.68
CA GLY A 161 0.19 -56.53 3.42
C GLY A 161 -0.28 -55.36 4.30
N LYS A 162 -1.11 -54.48 3.72
CA LYS A 162 -1.68 -53.31 4.42
C LYS A 162 -2.54 -53.66 5.63
N THR A 163 -3.22 -54.79 5.55
CA THR A 163 -4.16 -55.27 6.56
C THR A 163 -3.99 -56.77 6.72
N GLU A 164 -4.51 -57.33 7.81
CA GLU A 164 -4.51 -58.77 8.03
C GLU A 164 -5.39 -59.55 7.03
N ALA A 165 -6.20 -58.85 6.22
CA ALA A 165 -6.95 -59.45 5.12
C ALA A 165 -6.10 -59.62 3.84
N ASN A 166 -4.94 -58.97 3.77
CA ASN A 166 -4.01 -59.08 2.64
C ASN A 166 -3.11 -60.30 2.81
N ILE A 167 -3.67 -61.50 2.68
CA ILE A 167 -2.94 -62.77 2.83
C ILE A 167 -2.24 -63.23 1.54
N THR A 168 -2.56 -62.62 0.41
CA THR A 168 -1.88 -62.81 -0.88
C THR A 168 -1.24 -61.50 -1.36
N VAL A 169 -0.25 -61.62 -2.26
CA VAL A 169 0.50 -60.50 -2.83
C VAL A 169 -0.46 -59.47 -3.39
N SER A 170 -0.37 -58.30 -2.79
CA SER A 170 -1.22 -57.16 -3.09
C SER A 170 -0.47 -55.88 -2.75
N ASN A 171 -0.92 -54.72 -3.23
CA ASN A 171 -0.22 -53.46 -3.02
C ASN A 171 -0.04 -53.15 -1.51
N HIS A 172 1.20 -53.18 -1.01
CA HIS A 172 1.59 -52.91 0.38
C HIS A 172 1.49 -51.41 0.76
N GLY A 173 1.47 -50.49 -0.20
CA GLY A 173 1.47 -49.04 0.05
C GLY A 173 2.85 -48.53 0.47
N ASN A 174 2.96 -47.25 0.81
CA ASN A 174 4.27 -46.62 1.01
C ASN A 174 4.86 -46.80 2.41
N VAL A 175 4.05 -47.20 3.39
CA VAL A 175 4.44 -47.31 4.81
C VAL A 175 4.71 -48.75 5.27
N ASN A 176 4.26 -49.75 4.50
CA ASN A 176 4.44 -51.18 4.84
C ASN A 176 5.56 -51.79 4.00
N ARG A 177 6.62 -51.02 3.78
CA ARG A 177 7.81 -51.40 3.03
C ARG A 177 9.02 -50.66 3.59
N GLY A 178 10.20 -51.19 3.36
CA GLY A 178 11.44 -50.50 3.68
C GLY A 178 12.63 -51.10 2.97
N SER A 179 13.78 -50.46 3.16
CA SER A 179 15.07 -50.94 2.68
C SER A 179 16.11 -50.82 3.76
N VAL A 180 16.97 -51.82 3.88
CA VAL A 180 18.05 -51.84 4.86
C VAL A 180 19.32 -52.40 4.22
N ILE A 181 20.47 -51.96 4.71
CA ILE A 181 21.74 -52.58 4.36
C ILE A 181 22.16 -53.44 5.55
N LEU A 182 22.25 -54.74 5.31
CA LEU A 182 22.70 -55.72 6.29
C LEU A 182 24.09 -56.20 5.92
N ASN A 183 25.03 -56.16 6.87
CA ASN A 183 26.28 -56.87 6.70
C ASN A 183 26.02 -58.37 6.94
N PHE A 184 26.11 -59.17 5.88
CA PHE A 184 25.64 -60.56 5.89
C PHE A 184 26.69 -61.51 6.47
N THR A 185 27.08 -61.30 7.73
CA THR A 185 28.06 -62.11 8.47
C THR A 185 27.36 -62.99 9.49
N ASP A 186 27.64 -64.30 9.51
CA ASP A 186 27.09 -65.24 10.50
C ASP A 186 28.06 -65.42 11.67
N ASP A 187 27.87 -64.64 12.73
CA ASP A 187 28.71 -64.63 13.93
C ASP A 187 28.03 -65.20 15.19
N GLY A 188 26.76 -65.63 15.07
CA GLY A 188 25.93 -66.11 16.17
C GLY A 188 25.43 -65.00 17.11
N GLY A 189 25.53 -63.74 16.69
CA GLY A 189 25.14 -62.56 17.44
C GLY A 189 24.00 -61.76 16.80
N SER A 190 23.90 -60.48 17.19
CA SER A 190 22.97 -59.52 16.59
C SER A 190 23.74 -58.62 15.63
N ASN A 191 23.35 -58.59 14.36
CA ASN A 191 23.96 -57.76 13.34
C ASN A 191 23.35 -56.36 13.32
N ASP A 192 24.24 -55.36 13.21
CA ASP A 192 23.86 -53.97 12.98
C ASP A 192 23.28 -53.82 11.56
N VAL A 193 22.13 -53.17 11.49
CA VAL A 193 21.42 -52.88 10.24
C VAL A 193 21.47 -51.38 10.00
N ILE A 194 21.96 -50.96 8.84
CA ILE A 194 21.88 -49.56 8.41
C ILE A 194 20.51 -49.38 7.75
N ILE A 195 19.57 -48.80 8.49
CA ILE A 195 18.28 -48.39 7.94
C ILE A 195 18.57 -47.27 6.93
N VAL A 196 18.25 -47.50 5.66
CA VAL A 196 18.36 -46.47 4.62
C VAL A 196 17.16 -45.55 4.81
N ASP A 197 17.41 -44.39 5.41
CA ASP A 197 16.40 -43.42 5.82
C ASP A 197 15.43 -43.10 4.67
N GLU A 198 14.15 -42.98 5.02
CA GLU A 198 13.01 -42.76 4.13
C GLU A 198 13.23 -41.64 3.10
N ASP A 199 12.53 -41.71 1.97
CA ASP A 199 12.62 -40.76 0.85
C ASP A 199 12.48 -39.29 1.33
N ASN A 200 13.62 -38.65 1.61
CA ASN A 200 13.73 -37.27 2.11
C ASN A 200 12.89 -36.29 1.28
N THR A 201 12.68 -36.62 0.01
CA THR A 201 11.85 -35.87 -0.93
C THR A 201 10.41 -35.70 -0.44
N TYR A 202 9.81 -36.75 0.13
CA TYR A 202 8.46 -36.71 0.64
C TYR A 202 8.35 -35.79 1.87
N TYR A 203 9.27 -35.89 2.82
CA TYR A 203 9.28 -35.01 3.99
C TYR A 203 9.54 -33.55 3.62
N ILE A 204 10.48 -33.30 2.70
CA ILE A 204 10.75 -31.96 2.18
C ILE A 204 9.48 -31.40 1.52
N HIS A 205 8.78 -32.20 0.70
CA HIS A 205 7.52 -31.80 0.07
C HIS A 205 6.42 -31.49 1.10
N LYS A 206 6.19 -32.41 2.04
CA LYS A 206 5.19 -32.27 3.10
C LYS A 206 5.40 -31.00 3.91
N TRP A 207 6.59 -30.83 4.49
CA TRP A 207 6.88 -29.71 5.38
C TRP A 207 6.95 -28.37 4.66
N THR A 208 7.56 -28.33 3.47
CA THR A 208 7.63 -27.10 2.68
C THR A 208 6.24 -26.60 2.33
N ASN A 209 5.37 -27.48 1.82
CA ASN A 209 4.02 -27.10 1.44
C ASN A 209 3.17 -26.74 2.68
N PHE A 210 3.34 -27.44 3.80
CA PHE A 210 2.67 -27.07 5.05
C PHE A 210 3.08 -25.68 5.54
N VAL A 211 4.37 -25.33 5.54
CA VAL A 211 4.82 -23.99 5.95
C VAL A 211 4.33 -22.91 4.98
N CYS A 212 4.50 -23.14 3.68
CA CYS A 212 4.16 -22.17 2.63
C CYS A 212 2.66 -21.90 2.55
N TRP A 213 1.85 -22.95 2.39
CA TRP A 213 0.40 -22.81 2.24
C TRP A 213 -0.34 -22.81 3.57
N GLY A 214 0.14 -23.53 4.58
CA GLY A 214 -0.48 -23.57 5.90
C GLY A 214 -0.33 -22.28 6.69
N ILE A 215 0.81 -21.59 6.57
CA ILE A 215 1.13 -20.39 7.39
C ILE A 215 1.51 -19.17 6.53
N ALA A 216 2.53 -19.28 5.68
CA ALA A 216 3.10 -18.11 5.00
C ALA A 216 2.10 -17.40 4.06
N SER A 217 1.22 -18.16 3.41
CA SER A 217 0.17 -17.60 2.54
C SER A 217 -0.79 -16.67 3.29
N ASP A 218 -1.15 -16.99 4.55
CA ASP A 218 -1.97 -16.14 5.39
C ASP A 218 -1.24 -14.85 5.76
N VAL A 219 0.04 -14.95 6.15
CA VAL A 219 0.89 -13.79 6.46
C VAL A 219 0.99 -12.86 5.25
N ALA A 220 1.23 -13.41 4.06
CA ALA A 220 1.31 -12.63 2.83
C ALA A 220 -0.01 -11.90 2.52
N ILE A 221 -1.17 -12.53 2.74
CA ILE A 221 -2.49 -11.92 2.56
C ILE A 221 -2.73 -10.83 3.61
N ILE A 222 -2.39 -11.08 4.88
CA ILE A 222 -2.49 -10.11 5.99
C ILE A 222 -1.68 -8.85 5.66
N ILE A 223 -0.45 -9.00 5.19
CA ILE A 223 0.42 -7.89 4.75
C ILE A 223 -0.24 -7.11 3.60
N GLY A 224 -0.66 -7.81 2.54
CA GLY A 224 -1.27 -7.17 1.37
C GLY A 224 -2.57 -6.42 1.70
N ARG A 225 -3.36 -6.95 2.64
CA ARG A 225 -4.71 -6.46 2.97
C ARG A 225 -4.71 -5.39 4.07
N TYR A 226 -3.99 -5.59 5.16
CA TYR A 226 -4.10 -4.75 6.36
C TYR A 226 -3.02 -3.67 6.45
N TYR A 227 -1.84 -3.89 5.88
CA TYR A 227 -0.73 -2.92 5.94
C TYR A 227 -0.78 -1.91 4.78
N LYS A 228 -1.97 -1.41 4.42
CA LYS A 228 -2.17 -0.50 3.27
C LYS A 228 -1.33 0.78 3.32
N THR A 229 -0.98 1.23 4.51
CA THR A 229 -0.18 2.42 4.79
C THR A 229 1.32 2.19 4.62
N TRP A 230 1.79 0.95 4.61
CA TRP A 230 3.21 0.66 4.47
C TRP A 230 3.60 0.62 3.00
N GLY A 231 4.49 1.52 2.57
CA GLY A 231 4.90 1.65 1.17
C GLY A 231 5.50 0.37 0.58
N TYR A 232 6.08 -0.50 1.42
CA TYR A 232 6.67 -1.77 0.99
C TYR A 232 5.69 -2.94 0.93
N ARG A 233 4.42 -2.76 1.29
CA ARG A 233 3.43 -3.85 1.40
C ARG A 233 3.30 -4.68 0.12
N THR A 234 3.27 -4.03 -1.04
CA THR A 234 3.04 -4.71 -2.32
C THR A 234 4.26 -5.56 -2.69
N TYR A 235 5.46 -5.05 -2.40
CA TYR A 235 6.72 -5.77 -2.60
C TYR A 235 6.83 -6.97 -1.67
N LEU A 236 6.54 -6.80 -0.37
CA LEU A 236 6.62 -7.90 0.58
C LEU A 236 5.54 -8.97 0.31
N HIS A 237 4.31 -8.56 0.00
CA HIS A 237 3.25 -9.48 -0.43
C HIS A 237 3.67 -10.28 -1.67
N GLY A 238 4.16 -9.60 -2.71
CA GLY A 238 4.62 -10.25 -3.93
C GLY A 238 5.81 -11.18 -3.69
N PHE A 239 6.79 -10.76 -2.91
CA PHE A 239 7.98 -11.56 -2.56
C PHE A 239 7.60 -12.86 -1.83
N LEU A 240 6.74 -12.78 -0.81
CA LEU A 240 6.28 -13.96 -0.08
C LEU A 240 5.54 -14.94 -1.00
N PHE A 241 4.68 -14.45 -1.90
CA PHE A 241 4.00 -15.32 -2.86
C PHE A 241 4.93 -15.93 -3.90
N ILE A 242 5.97 -15.22 -4.34
CA ILE A 242 7.01 -15.79 -5.20
C ILE A 242 7.73 -16.94 -4.47
N LEU A 243 8.11 -16.76 -3.21
CA LEU A 243 8.76 -17.81 -2.41
C LEU A 243 7.83 -19.02 -2.22
N ILE A 244 6.57 -18.79 -1.88
CA ILE A 244 5.55 -19.84 -1.73
C ILE A 244 5.40 -20.63 -3.03
N VAL A 245 5.19 -19.95 -4.16
CA VAL A 245 4.96 -20.61 -5.46
C VAL A 245 6.19 -21.37 -5.93
N THR A 246 7.38 -20.75 -5.86
CA THR A 246 8.63 -21.39 -6.32
C THR A 246 8.99 -22.61 -5.48
N SER A 247 8.89 -22.53 -4.16
CA SER A 247 9.15 -23.68 -3.27
C SER A 247 8.14 -24.82 -3.46
N SER A 248 6.85 -24.50 -3.63
CA SER A 248 5.80 -25.50 -3.86
C SER A 248 6.02 -26.24 -5.19
N ILE A 249 6.30 -25.51 -6.27
CA ILE A 249 6.58 -26.10 -7.58
C ILE A 249 7.87 -26.94 -7.51
N THR A 250 8.94 -26.42 -6.90
CA THR A 250 10.22 -27.12 -6.82
C THR A 250 10.08 -28.45 -6.09
N THR A 251 9.46 -28.46 -4.91
CA THR A 251 9.29 -29.69 -4.13
C THR A 251 8.30 -30.67 -4.76
N ALA A 252 7.28 -30.18 -5.48
CA ALA A 252 6.42 -31.05 -6.27
C ALA A 252 7.17 -31.66 -7.47
N MET A 253 8.03 -30.91 -8.16
CA MET A 253 8.87 -31.44 -9.23
C MET A 253 9.89 -32.46 -8.72
N MET A 254 10.45 -32.26 -7.52
CA MET A 254 11.31 -33.27 -6.89
C MET A 254 10.55 -34.58 -6.62
N MET A 255 9.34 -34.49 -6.05
CA MET A 255 8.46 -35.66 -5.85
C MET A 255 8.08 -36.36 -7.16
N LEU A 256 7.83 -35.61 -8.22
CA LEU A 256 7.54 -36.17 -9.54
C LEU A 256 8.79 -36.76 -10.21
N SER A 257 9.98 -36.27 -9.87
CA SER A 257 11.23 -36.80 -10.42
C SER A 257 11.64 -38.13 -9.79
N THR A 258 11.23 -38.42 -8.55
CA THR A 258 11.49 -39.71 -7.90
C THR A 258 10.58 -40.81 -8.43
N ASP A 259 9.38 -40.48 -8.90
CA ASP A 259 8.46 -41.44 -9.53
C ASP A 259 7.66 -40.81 -10.69
N TRP A 260 8.37 -40.51 -11.79
CA TRP A 260 7.77 -39.91 -12.98
C TRP A 260 6.66 -40.76 -13.60
N SER A 261 6.74 -42.08 -13.37
CA SER A 261 5.80 -43.05 -13.88
C SER A 261 4.37 -42.79 -13.38
N VAL A 262 4.20 -42.14 -12.21
CA VAL A 262 2.88 -41.79 -11.63
C VAL A 262 2.05 -40.87 -12.54
N LEU A 263 2.70 -40.11 -13.42
CA LEU A 263 2.00 -39.25 -14.40
C LEU A 263 1.53 -40.01 -15.64
N GLU A 264 2.02 -41.23 -15.88
CA GLU A 264 1.52 -42.08 -16.96
C GLU A 264 0.10 -42.53 -16.62
N TRP A 265 -0.80 -42.45 -17.60
CA TRP A 265 -2.23 -42.70 -17.37
C TRP A 265 -2.53 -44.08 -16.76
N SER A 266 -1.78 -45.11 -17.15
CA SER A 266 -1.89 -46.46 -16.59
C SER A 266 -1.60 -46.47 -15.09
N ASN A 267 -0.48 -45.88 -14.67
CA ASN A 267 -0.03 -45.91 -13.29
C ASN A 267 -0.84 -44.92 -12.43
N PHE A 268 -1.26 -43.78 -13.00
CA PHE A 268 -2.15 -42.82 -12.37
C PHE A 268 -3.48 -43.47 -11.98
N LYS A 269 -4.07 -44.29 -12.87
CA LYS A 269 -5.34 -44.99 -12.63
C LYS A 269 -5.24 -46.01 -11.49
N GLU A 270 -4.07 -46.58 -11.29
CA GLU A 270 -3.78 -47.53 -10.21
C GLU A 270 -3.51 -46.85 -8.85
N GLN A 271 -3.28 -45.54 -8.83
CA GLN A 271 -3.13 -44.78 -7.59
C GLN A 271 -4.42 -44.78 -6.76
N SER A 272 -4.26 -44.59 -5.45
CA SER A 272 -5.41 -44.39 -4.57
C SER A 272 -6.22 -43.15 -5.00
N VAL A 273 -7.54 -43.17 -4.80
CA VAL A 273 -8.41 -42.02 -5.11
C VAL A 273 -7.92 -40.73 -4.41
N LYS A 274 -7.36 -40.86 -3.20
CA LYS A 274 -6.75 -39.74 -2.47
C LYS A 274 -5.55 -39.15 -3.22
N ASN A 275 -4.64 -39.99 -3.72
CA ASN A 275 -3.46 -39.56 -4.49
C ASN A 275 -3.87 -38.92 -5.82
N GLN A 276 -4.81 -39.54 -6.54
CA GLN A 276 -5.33 -39.00 -7.80
C GLN A 276 -5.91 -37.59 -7.60
N PHE A 277 -6.73 -37.43 -6.55
CA PHE A 277 -7.30 -36.14 -6.18
C PHE A 277 -6.23 -35.11 -5.83
N HIS A 278 -5.23 -35.48 -5.03
CA HIS A 278 -4.11 -34.61 -4.67
C HIS A 278 -3.33 -34.13 -5.90
N ILE A 279 -3.01 -35.03 -6.84
CA ILE A 279 -2.28 -34.69 -8.06
C ILE A 279 -3.11 -33.79 -8.99
N ILE A 280 -4.40 -34.08 -9.17
CA ILE A 280 -5.29 -33.27 -10.02
C ILE A 280 -5.42 -31.85 -9.49
N ILE A 281 -5.65 -31.68 -8.17
CA ILE A 281 -5.75 -30.35 -7.57
C ILE A 281 -4.42 -29.62 -7.69
N PHE A 282 -3.28 -30.29 -7.45
CA PHE A 282 -1.97 -29.69 -7.64
C PHE A 282 -1.81 -29.08 -9.05
N MET A 283 -2.14 -29.82 -10.11
CA MET A 283 -2.03 -29.32 -11.48
C MET A 283 -2.91 -28.08 -11.73
N ILE A 284 -4.16 -28.09 -11.25
CA ILE A 284 -5.07 -26.94 -11.36
C ILE A 284 -4.52 -25.74 -10.60
N VAL A 285 -4.04 -25.95 -9.37
CA VAL A 285 -3.46 -24.90 -8.53
C VAL A 285 -2.20 -24.33 -9.18
N ALA A 286 -1.33 -25.16 -9.74
CA ALA A 286 -0.11 -24.73 -10.42
C ALA A 286 -0.38 -23.76 -11.58
N ILE A 287 -1.37 -24.07 -12.42
CA ILE A 287 -1.79 -23.17 -13.52
C ILE A 287 -2.25 -21.83 -12.96
N PHE A 288 -3.11 -21.84 -11.95
CA PHE A 288 -3.62 -20.59 -11.37
C PHE A 288 -2.55 -19.81 -10.59
N MET A 289 -1.59 -20.47 -9.95
CA MET A 289 -0.44 -19.83 -9.29
C MET A 289 0.41 -19.05 -10.28
N ILE A 290 0.70 -19.65 -11.44
CA ILE A 290 1.45 -19.00 -12.53
C ILE A 290 0.67 -17.79 -13.06
N ALA A 291 -0.62 -17.98 -13.37
CA ALA A 291 -1.49 -16.90 -13.84
C ALA A 291 -1.59 -15.75 -12.82
N GLN A 292 -1.67 -16.07 -11.52
CA GLN A 292 -1.68 -15.08 -10.45
C GLN A 292 -0.37 -14.32 -10.31
N SER A 293 0.76 -15.01 -10.45
CA SER A 293 2.09 -14.38 -10.37
C SER A 293 2.29 -13.38 -11.51
N ILE A 294 1.93 -13.78 -12.75
CA ILE A 294 1.95 -12.89 -13.91
C ILE A 294 0.98 -11.72 -13.71
N GLY A 295 -0.25 -12.00 -13.28
CA GLY A 295 -1.27 -10.99 -13.02
C GLY A 295 -0.84 -9.98 -11.95
N GLY A 296 -0.18 -10.43 -10.88
CA GLY A 296 0.36 -9.59 -9.82
C GLY A 296 1.48 -8.67 -10.30
N ILE A 297 2.40 -9.17 -11.14
CA ILE A 297 3.47 -8.36 -11.75
C ILE A 297 2.87 -7.29 -12.67
N LEU A 298 1.93 -7.68 -13.55
CA LEU A 298 1.23 -6.77 -14.45
C LEU A 298 0.46 -5.70 -13.65
N TYR A 299 -0.25 -6.10 -12.59
CA TYR A 299 -0.97 -5.19 -11.72
C TYR A 299 -0.03 -4.18 -11.05
N ASN A 300 1.12 -4.63 -10.54
CA ASN A 300 2.12 -3.74 -9.95
C ASN A 300 2.67 -2.75 -10.99
N TYR A 301 2.99 -3.22 -12.20
CA TYR A 301 3.43 -2.36 -13.30
C TYR A 301 2.37 -1.29 -13.64
N MET A 302 1.09 -1.68 -13.71
CA MET A 302 -0.02 -0.77 -13.95
C MET A 302 -0.19 0.28 -12.84
N LEU A 303 -0.01 -0.10 -11.57
CA LEU A 303 -0.07 0.84 -10.44
C LEU A 303 1.06 1.88 -10.50
N THR A 304 2.25 1.47 -10.94
CA THR A 304 3.40 2.38 -11.05
C THR A 304 3.35 3.28 -12.29
N SER A 305 2.60 2.91 -13.33
CA SER A 305 2.53 3.64 -14.59
C SER A 305 1.35 4.62 -14.64
N LEU A 306 1.65 5.92 -14.51
CA LEU A 306 0.66 7.01 -14.59
C LEU A 306 -0.17 7.00 -15.89
N LYS A 307 0.47 6.65 -17.03
CA LYS A 307 -0.18 6.63 -18.36
C LYS A 307 -1.20 5.51 -18.50
N ILE A 308 -0.97 4.36 -17.85
CA ILE A 308 -1.79 3.15 -18.01
C ILE A 308 -2.98 3.20 -17.04
N ASN A 309 -2.77 3.75 -15.83
CA ASN A 309 -3.79 3.88 -14.79
C ASN A 309 -5.02 4.70 -15.26
N GLN A 310 -4.85 5.63 -16.19
CA GLN A 310 -5.95 6.41 -16.75
C GLN A 310 -6.80 5.64 -17.78
N LYS A 311 -6.22 4.68 -18.50
CA LYS A 311 -6.90 3.99 -19.62
C LYS A 311 -7.45 2.62 -19.24
N VAL A 312 -6.86 1.97 -18.25
CA VAL A 312 -7.16 0.57 -17.96
C VAL A 312 -8.05 0.48 -16.72
N SER A 313 -9.35 0.33 -16.92
CA SER A 313 -10.35 0.11 -15.87
C SER A 313 -10.35 -1.33 -15.33
N VAL A 314 -9.33 -2.14 -15.67
CA VAL A 314 -9.21 -3.53 -15.22
C VAL A 314 -9.23 -3.53 -13.70
N LYS A 315 -10.34 -3.99 -13.15
CA LYS A 315 -10.65 -3.85 -11.74
C LYS A 315 -9.62 -4.65 -10.94
N PRO A 316 -9.02 -4.07 -9.87
CA PRO A 316 -8.27 -4.80 -8.84
C PRO A 316 -8.99 -6.06 -8.32
N SER A 317 -10.31 -6.12 -8.52
CA SER A 317 -11.17 -7.27 -8.28
C SER A 317 -10.71 -8.56 -8.97
N ILE A 318 -10.17 -8.55 -10.19
CA ILE A 318 -9.79 -9.80 -10.88
C ILE A 318 -8.64 -10.49 -10.14
N HIS A 319 -7.56 -9.76 -9.85
CA HIS A 319 -6.42 -10.27 -9.08
C HIS A 319 -6.88 -10.76 -7.70
N ALA A 320 -7.74 -9.99 -7.01
CA ALA A 320 -8.27 -10.37 -5.70
C ALA A 320 -9.16 -11.63 -5.72
N ILE A 321 -10.07 -11.75 -6.70
CA ILE A 321 -10.96 -12.91 -6.86
C ILE A 321 -10.13 -14.15 -7.16
N LEU A 322 -9.29 -14.08 -8.19
CA LEU A 322 -8.48 -15.21 -8.60
C LEU A 322 -7.44 -15.58 -7.51
N GLY A 323 -6.94 -14.61 -6.74
CA GLY A 323 -6.06 -14.87 -5.61
C GLY A 323 -6.77 -15.59 -4.46
N SER A 324 -8.06 -15.28 -4.25
CA SER A 324 -8.91 -16.00 -3.29
C SER A 324 -9.19 -17.43 -3.72
N VAL A 325 -9.35 -17.68 -5.03
CA VAL A 325 -9.49 -19.02 -5.60
C VAL A 325 -8.22 -19.83 -5.38
N VAL A 326 -7.04 -19.29 -5.72
CA VAL A 326 -5.75 -19.97 -5.51
C VAL A 326 -5.52 -20.29 -4.05
N TYR A 327 -5.76 -19.33 -3.15
CA TYR A 327 -5.62 -19.56 -1.71
C TYR A 327 -6.53 -20.70 -1.23
N THR A 328 -7.79 -20.72 -1.65
CA THR A 328 -8.75 -21.75 -1.24
C THR A 328 -8.32 -23.14 -1.73
N LEU A 329 -7.94 -23.25 -3.00
CA LEU A 329 -7.46 -24.51 -3.57
C LEU A 329 -6.14 -24.96 -2.93
N GLY A 330 -5.22 -24.04 -2.64
CA GLY A 330 -3.98 -24.34 -1.92
C GLY A 330 -4.23 -24.86 -0.50
N LYS A 331 -5.21 -24.31 0.22
CA LYS A 331 -5.63 -24.85 1.53
C LYS A 331 -6.24 -26.25 1.41
N LEU A 332 -7.11 -26.47 0.42
CA LEU A 332 -7.68 -27.81 0.15
C LEU A 332 -6.59 -28.82 -0.20
N GLN A 333 -5.55 -28.40 -0.93
CA GLN A 333 -4.41 -29.26 -1.28
C GLN A 333 -3.65 -29.73 -0.04
N ILE A 334 -3.35 -28.83 0.90
CA ILE A 334 -2.69 -29.20 2.17
C ILE A 334 -3.58 -30.12 2.99
N ILE A 335 -4.87 -29.82 3.09
CA ILE A 335 -5.83 -30.68 3.81
C ILE A 335 -5.83 -32.09 3.21
N ALA A 336 -5.88 -32.21 1.87
CA ALA A 336 -5.80 -33.50 1.18
C ALA A 336 -4.50 -34.24 1.50
N GLY A 337 -3.35 -33.55 1.49
CA GLY A 337 -2.06 -34.15 1.87
C GLY A 337 -2.03 -34.63 3.32
N LEU A 338 -2.51 -33.83 4.27
CA LEU A 338 -2.56 -34.23 5.68
C LEU A 338 -3.52 -35.40 5.95
N PHE A 339 -4.59 -35.54 5.16
CA PHE A 339 -5.49 -36.71 5.20
C PHE A 339 -4.91 -37.97 4.56
N MET A 340 -3.89 -37.84 3.70
CA MET A 340 -3.12 -38.97 3.20
C MET A 340 -2.17 -39.49 4.30
N ASP A 341 -1.61 -38.56 5.07
CA ASP A 341 -0.63 -38.85 6.14
C ASP A 341 -1.26 -39.22 7.49
N ASN A 342 -2.58 -39.01 7.65
CA ASN A 342 -3.29 -39.09 8.92
C ASN A 342 -2.65 -38.25 10.05
N ASP A 343 -1.98 -37.14 9.72
CA ASP A 343 -1.26 -36.30 10.69
C ASP A 343 -2.21 -35.32 11.39
N ILE A 344 -2.87 -35.80 12.45
CA ILE A 344 -3.87 -35.03 13.20
C ILE A 344 -3.29 -33.76 13.84
N ARG A 345 -2.00 -33.77 14.19
CA ARG A 345 -1.33 -32.63 14.83
C ARG A 345 -1.25 -31.44 13.87
N LEU A 346 -0.79 -31.68 12.65
CA LEU A 346 -0.71 -30.64 11.62
C LEU A 346 -2.10 -30.15 11.20
N MET A 347 -3.11 -31.01 11.19
CA MET A 347 -4.50 -30.60 10.94
C MET A 347 -5.02 -29.63 12.01
N LEU A 348 -4.73 -29.87 13.30
CA LEU A 348 -5.12 -28.97 14.39
C LEU A 348 -4.42 -27.60 14.27
N ILE A 349 -3.12 -27.58 13.94
CA ILE A 349 -2.36 -26.34 13.72
C ILE A 349 -2.98 -25.55 12.56
N LEU A 350 -3.26 -26.21 11.43
CA LEU A 350 -3.89 -25.58 10.28
C LEU A 350 -5.27 -24.99 10.63
N GLY A 351 -6.07 -25.72 11.40
CA GLY A 351 -7.37 -25.25 11.91
C GLY A 351 -7.25 -23.99 12.77
N ALA A 352 -6.26 -23.93 13.65
CA ALA A 352 -5.99 -22.75 14.49
C ALA A 352 -5.58 -21.53 13.66
N VAL A 353 -4.71 -21.70 12.65
CA VAL A 353 -4.29 -20.61 11.75
C VAL A 353 -5.47 -20.08 10.94
N LEU A 354 -6.28 -20.96 10.35
CA LEU A 354 -7.48 -20.58 9.58
C LEU A 354 -8.50 -19.83 10.45
N THR A 355 -8.73 -20.30 11.68
CA THR A 355 -9.63 -19.65 12.64
C THR A 355 -9.14 -18.26 13.01
N THR A 356 -7.83 -18.11 13.29
CA THR A 356 -7.21 -16.82 13.59
C THR A 356 -7.39 -15.84 12.43
N ARG A 357 -7.12 -16.29 11.20
CA ARG A 357 -7.30 -15.46 10.00
C ARG A 357 -8.76 -15.06 9.79
N LEU A 358 -9.71 -15.96 10.03
CA LEU A 358 -11.15 -15.67 9.93
C LEU A 358 -11.56 -14.61 10.96
N ILE A 359 -11.09 -14.72 12.20
CA ILE A 359 -11.33 -13.72 13.25
C ILE A 359 -10.78 -12.35 12.82
N LEU A 360 -9.54 -12.28 12.33
CA LEU A 360 -8.94 -11.04 11.82
C LEU A 360 -9.77 -10.42 10.69
N GLU A 361 -10.28 -11.25 9.78
CA GLU A 361 -11.10 -10.79 8.66
C GLU A 361 -12.46 -10.24 9.11
N VAL A 362 -13.13 -10.92 10.05
CA VAL A 362 -14.39 -10.44 10.65
C VAL A 362 -14.16 -9.12 11.40
N LEU A 363 -13.09 -9.03 12.19
CA LEU A 363 -12.73 -7.80 12.92
C LEU A 363 -12.41 -6.65 11.95
N TYR A 364 -11.74 -6.92 10.83
CA TYR A 364 -11.46 -5.93 9.80
C TYR A 364 -12.72 -5.45 9.09
N GLN A 365 -13.61 -6.36 8.68
CA GLN A 365 -14.88 -6.01 8.02
C GLN A 365 -15.81 -5.20 8.91
N LYS A 366 -15.81 -5.48 10.22
CA LYS A 366 -16.55 -4.69 11.22
C LYS A 366 -15.89 -3.33 11.54
N GLY A 367 -14.74 -3.00 10.94
CA GLY A 367 -13.96 -1.79 11.25
C GLY A 367 -13.28 -1.81 12.63
N SER A 368 -13.53 -2.84 13.45
CA SER A 368 -13.03 -2.98 14.81
C SER A 368 -11.51 -3.17 14.85
N LEU A 369 -10.92 -3.94 13.93
CA LEU A 369 -9.46 -4.15 13.91
C LEU A 369 -8.70 -2.86 13.58
N ILE A 370 -9.22 -2.05 12.66
CA ILE A 370 -8.64 -0.76 12.29
C ILE A 370 -8.73 0.18 13.49
N ASN A 371 -9.89 0.21 14.16
CA ASN A 371 -10.09 1.03 15.35
C ASN A 371 -9.19 0.57 16.51
N VAL A 372 -9.07 -0.72 16.80
CA VAL A 372 -8.28 -1.24 17.94
C VAL A 372 -6.77 -1.09 17.70
N VAL A 373 -6.29 -1.33 16.48
CA VAL A 373 -4.84 -1.25 16.16
C VAL A 373 -4.37 0.19 15.95
N MET A 374 -5.20 1.07 15.40
CA MET A 374 -4.79 2.46 15.07
C MET A 374 -5.27 3.50 16.07
N THR A 375 -6.35 3.25 16.80
CA THR A 375 -6.92 4.19 17.76
C THR A 375 -7.16 3.47 19.08
N GLY A 376 -6.18 3.51 20.00
CA GLY A 376 -6.35 3.03 21.37
C GLY A 376 -7.47 3.70 22.19
N LYS A 377 -8.39 4.44 21.57
CA LYS A 377 -9.68 4.90 22.10
C LYS A 377 -10.70 4.96 20.95
N GLU A 378 -11.82 4.26 21.14
CA GLU A 378 -13.00 4.36 20.28
C GLU A 378 -13.50 5.80 20.21
N SER A 379 -13.73 6.32 19.00
CA SER A 379 -14.64 7.45 18.81
C SER A 379 -15.72 7.06 17.82
N ASN A 380 -16.84 6.59 18.37
CA ASN A 380 -18.12 6.57 17.68
C ASN A 380 -18.58 8.01 17.41
N SER A 381 -18.46 8.49 16.17
CA SER A 381 -19.39 9.51 15.68
C SER A 381 -19.42 9.60 14.16
N LYS A 382 -20.41 8.93 13.56
CA LYS A 382 -21.21 9.60 12.52
C LYS A 382 -22.19 10.50 13.25
N LYS A 383 -21.79 11.72 13.58
CA LYS A 383 -22.75 12.77 13.92
C LYS A 383 -22.72 13.78 12.77
N VAL A 384 -23.81 13.80 12.03
CA VAL A 384 -24.26 15.03 11.36
C VAL A 384 -24.42 16.03 12.50
N TYR A 385 -23.60 17.08 12.52
CA TYR A 385 -23.70 18.11 13.54
C TYR A 385 -25.03 18.83 13.33
N ASN A 386 -25.85 18.94 14.38
CA ASN A 386 -26.96 19.88 14.39
C ASN A 386 -26.38 21.31 14.30
N ASP A 387 -27.02 22.18 13.53
CA ASP A 387 -26.69 23.61 13.44
C ASP A 387 -26.51 24.18 14.86
N GLY A 388 -25.29 24.64 15.17
CA GLY A 388 -24.95 25.33 16.42
C GLY A 388 -24.04 24.59 17.43
N GLN A 389 -23.59 23.35 17.17
CA GLN A 389 -22.70 22.62 18.11
C GLN A 389 -21.44 22.01 17.47
N ASN A 390 -20.96 22.53 16.33
CA ASN A 390 -19.65 22.15 15.83
C ASN A 390 -18.59 23.03 16.52
N PRO A 391 -17.64 22.50 17.30
CA PRO A 391 -16.52 23.30 17.82
C PRO A 391 -15.69 23.95 16.71
N LEU A 392 -15.82 23.51 15.45
CA LEU A 392 -15.22 24.17 14.29
C LEU A 392 -16.01 25.42 13.82
N LEU A 393 -17.25 25.64 14.27
CA LEU A 393 -17.99 26.89 14.03
C LEU A 393 -17.38 28.07 14.81
N ASP A 394 -16.76 27.79 15.96
CA ASP A 394 -16.03 28.80 16.72
C ASP A 394 -14.80 29.30 15.93
N ILE A 395 -14.28 28.57 14.94
CA ILE A 395 -13.17 29.06 14.09
C ILE A 395 -13.54 30.34 13.31
N ASN A 396 -14.82 30.48 12.93
CA ASN A 396 -15.29 31.72 12.29
C ASN A 396 -15.44 32.88 13.29
N ASN A 397 -15.67 32.59 14.58
CA ASN A 397 -15.85 33.59 15.63
C ASN A 397 -14.57 33.87 16.44
N SER A 398 -13.60 32.95 16.44
CA SER A 398 -12.40 32.93 17.28
C SER A 398 -11.13 33.29 16.51
N GLN A 399 -11.22 34.06 15.42
CA GLN A 399 -10.04 34.61 14.71
C GLN A 399 -9.06 35.36 15.66
N GLN A 400 -9.45 35.65 16.89
CA GLN A 400 -8.63 36.28 17.93
C GLN A 400 -7.98 35.32 18.94
N ASP A 401 -8.26 34.01 18.93
CA ASP A 401 -7.78 33.09 19.98
C ASP A 401 -6.88 31.99 19.39
N GLU A 402 -5.58 32.29 19.23
CA GLU A 402 -4.51 31.32 18.89
C GLU A 402 -4.52 30.08 19.83
N GLY A 403 -5.15 30.19 21.01
CA GLY A 403 -5.37 29.10 21.94
C GLY A 403 -6.27 27.98 21.41
N PHE A 404 -7.18 28.25 20.46
CA PHE A 404 -8.12 27.24 19.95
C PHE A 404 -7.43 26.26 18.99
N GLU A 405 -6.57 26.74 18.09
CA GLU A 405 -5.83 25.91 17.13
C GLU A 405 -4.90 24.91 17.80
N LYS A 406 -4.26 25.30 18.91
CA LYS A 406 -3.35 24.43 19.68
C LYS A 406 -4.04 23.55 20.72
N LYS A 407 -5.27 23.87 21.16
CA LYS A 407 -6.02 23.07 22.17
C LYS A 407 -7.00 22.07 21.56
N SER A 408 -7.39 22.24 20.29
CA SER A 408 -8.25 21.26 19.62
C SER A 408 -7.47 19.96 19.38
N SER A 409 -7.95 18.85 19.96
CA SER A 409 -7.42 17.52 19.66
C SER A 409 -7.79 17.03 18.25
N LYS A 410 -8.61 17.79 17.50
CA LYS A 410 -9.09 17.43 16.17
C LYS A 410 -8.17 18.01 15.10
N LEU A 411 -7.83 17.18 14.13
CA LEU A 411 -7.04 17.57 12.96
C LEU A 411 -7.99 18.13 11.90
N TRP A 412 -7.68 19.31 11.36
CA TRP A 412 -8.49 19.94 10.32
C TRP A 412 -7.63 20.80 9.40
N CYS A 413 -8.11 21.07 8.19
CA CYS A 413 -7.49 21.99 7.25
C CYS A 413 -8.54 22.73 6.41
N ILE A 414 -8.10 23.67 5.57
CA ILE A 414 -8.97 24.40 4.64
C ILE A 414 -8.70 23.88 3.23
N TYR A 415 -9.74 23.46 2.53
CA TYR A 415 -9.68 23.09 1.11
C TYR A 415 -10.78 23.84 0.37
N LYS A 416 -10.42 24.68 -0.60
CA LYS A 416 -11.39 25.46 -1.40
C LYS A 416 -12.40 26.24 -0.53
N ASN A 417 -11.89 26.99 0.46
CA ASN A 417 -12.67 27.71 1.48
C ASN A 417 -13.54 26.84 2.41
N GLN A 418 -13.48 25.51 2.32
CA GLN A 418 -14.24 24.62 3.20
C GLN A 418 -13.33 24.02 4.26
N VAL A 419 -13.82 23.95 5.49
CA VAL A 419 -13.13 23.24 6.59
C VAL A 419 -13.31 21.73 6.40
N VAL A 420 -12.19 21.01 6.34
CA VAL A 420 -12.14 19.55 6.22
C VAL A 420 -11.71 18.95 7.54
N ASP A 421 -12.49 18.00 8.08
CA ASP A 421 -12.12 17.25 9.28
C ASP A 421 -11.22 16.07 8.89
N LEU A 422 -9.94 16.16 9.29
CA LEU A 422 -8.93 15.16 9.00
C LEU A 422 -8.83 14.10 10.12
N SER A 423 -9.59 14.23 11.22
CA SER A 423 -9.46 13.38 12.40
C SER A 423 -9.74 11.90 12.11
N GLN A 424 -10.57 11.62 11.10
CA GLN A 424 -10.88 10.26 10.64
C GLN A 424 -10.08 9.83 9.41
N MET A 425 -9.21 10.70 8.89
CA MET A 425 -8.43 10.44 7.67
C MET A 425 -7.03 9.95 8.01
N ILE A 426 -6.59 8.91 7.30
CA ILE A 426 -5.20 8.45 7.37
C ILE A 426 -4.47 8.93 6.13
N HIS A 427 -3.38 9.68 6.32
CA HIS A 427 -2.53 10.06 5.20
C HIS A 427 -1.59 8.90 4.83
N PRO A 428 -1.46 8.52 3.54
CA PRO A 428 -0.55 7.46 3.13
C PRO A 428 0.93 7.78 3.42
N GLY A 429 1.30 9.06 3.47
CA GLY A 429 2.64 9.50 3.87
C GLY A 429 2.86 9.65 5.38
N GLY A 430 1.87 9.26 6.21
CA GLY A 430 1.90 9.35 7.67
C GLY A 430 1.10 10.53 8.24
N ASN A 431 0.45 10.31 9.39
CA ASN A 431 -0.44 11.29 10.04
C ASN A 431 0.29 12.52 10.61
N TYR A 432 1.63 12.51 10.68
CA TYR A 432 2.37 13.72 11.04
C TYR A 432 2.16 14.84 10.00
N ILE A 433 1.89 14.50 8.74
CA ILE A 433 1.58 15.48 7.67
C ILE A 433 0.34 16.28 8.02
N TRP A 434 -0.68 15.64 8.61
CA TRP A 434 -1.89 16.32 9.08
C TRP A 434 -1.62 17.35 10.16
N LYS A 435 -0.67 17.08 11.05
CA LYS A 435 -0.25 18.06 12.06
C LYS A 435 0.47 19.26 11.44
N LEU A 436 1.23 19.04 10.37
CA LEU A 436 1.96 20.10 9.68
C LEU A 436 1.04 21.05 8.90
N ILE A 437 -0.09 20.56 8.42
CA ILE A 437 -1.08 21.33 7.66
C ILE A 437 -2.30 21.76 8.49
N GLN A 438 -2.27 21.53 9.80
CA GLN A 438 -3.40 21.83 10.67
C GLN A 438 -3.72 23.32 10.58
N GLY A 439 -4.98 23.65 10.27
CA GLY A 439 -5.47 25.01 10.11
C GLY A 439 -5.06 25.73 8.81
N GLN A 440 -4.25 25.11 7.96
CA GLN A 440 -3.75 25.75 6.73
C GLN A 440 -4.66 25.49 5.53
N ASP A 441 -4.61 26.41 4.55
CA ASP A 441 -5.14 26.17 3.21
C ASP A 441 -4.25 25.20 2.45
N VAL A 442 -4.77 23.99 2.22
CA VAL A 442 -4.03 22.91 1.56
C VAL A 442 -4.31 22.81 0.08
N THR A 443 -5.16 23.68 -0.48
CA THR A 443 -5.58 23.64 -1.87
C THR A 443 -4.38 23.59 -2.81
N ARG A 444 -3.34 24.39 -2.51
CA ARG A 444 -2.10 24.50 -3.29
C ARG A 444 -1.26 23.22 -3.31
N TYR A 445 -1.27 22.46 -2.22
CA TYR A 445 -0.58 21.18 -2.10
C TYR A 445 -1.40 20.07 -2.78
N ILE A 446 -2.71 20.09 -2.60
CA ILE A 446 -3.62 19.08 -3.13
C ILE A 446 -3.62 19.07 -4.67
N ILE A 447 -3.64 20.24 -5.30
CA ILE A 447 -3.59 20.37 -6.77
C ILE A 447 -2.19 20.14 -7.36
N GLY A 448 -1.17 19.90 -6.53
CA GLY A 448 0.22 19.75 -6.99
C GLY A 448 0.80 21.04 -7.58
N ALA A 449 0.47 22.19 -6.99
CA ALA A 449 1.12 23.46 -7.33
C ALA A 449 2.37 23.72 -6.48
N TYR A 450 2.37 23.29 -5.21
CA TYR A 450 3.45 23.52 -4.26
C TYR A 450 3.82 22.24 -3.48
N THR A 451 5.05 22.21 -2.98
CA THR A 451 5.51 21.23 -1.99
C THR A 451 5.13 21.69 -0.60
N LEU A 452 4.96 20.75 0.35
CA LEU A 452 4.94 21.12 1.76
C LEU A 452 6.38 21.40 2.19
N ASP A 453 6.77 22.67 2.32
CA ASP A 453 8.18 23.10 2.42
C ASP A 453 8.98 22.45 3.56
N GLN A 454 8.29 22.06 4.63
CA GLN A 454 8.86 21.36 5.78
C GLN A 454 9.32 19.93 5.43
N LEU A 455 8.75 19.35 4.38
CA LEU A 455 9.09 18.03 3.86
C LEU A 455 9.80 18.21 2.53
N LYS A 456 11.07 17.82 2.45
CA LYS A 456 11.88 17.86 1.22
C LYS A 456 11.39 16.83 0.18
N ILE A 457 10.12 16.88 -0.16
CA ILE A 457 9.40 15.96 -1.05
C ILE A 457 9.10 16.70 -2.35
N LYS A 458 9.11 15.98 -3.48
CA LYS A 458 8.70 16.55 -4.77
C LYS A 458 7.21 16.91 -4.76
N VAL A 459 6.83 17.89 -5.59
CA VAL A 459 5.43 18.26 -5.78
C VAL A 459 4.64 17.02 -6.21
N TYR A 460 3.49 16.80 -5.58
CA TYR A 460 2.64 15.64 -5.85
C TYR A 460 1.22 16.11 -6.15
N GLN A 461 0.74 15.80 -7.36
CA GLN A 461 -0.65 16.03 -7.72
C GLN A 461 -1.50 14.85 -7.23
N HIS A 462 -2.46 15.14 -6.37
CA HIS A 462 -3.32 14.10 -5.82
C HIS A 462 -4.32 13.61 -6.88
N SER A 463 -4.66 12.32 -6.80
CA SER A 463 -5.63 11.70 -7.73
C SER A 463 -7.04 12.27 -7.52
N ILE A 464 -7.87 12.23 -8.57
CA ILE A 464 -9.29 12.62 -8.50
C ILE A 464 -10.03 11.85 -7.39
N TYR A 465 -9.66 10.59 -7.16
CA TYR A 465 -10.21 9.80 -6.06
C TYR A 465 -9.91 10.42 -4.69
N THR A 466 -8.69 10.93 -4.49
CA THR A 466 -8.30 11.61 -3.24
C THR A 466 -9.10 12.90 -3.04
N LEU A 467 -9.33 13.67 -4.11
CA LEU A 467 -10.15 14.87 -4.07
C LEU A 467 -11.59 14.54 -3.64
N LYS A 468 -12.19 13.51 -4.24
CA LYS A 468 -13.54 13.03 -3.87
C LYS A 468 -13.60 12.49 -2.43
N ILE A 469 -12.49 11.98 -1.90
CA ILE A 469 -12.42 11.59 -0.49
C ILE A 469 -12.42 12.83 0.38
N LEU A 470 -11.56 13.81 0.11
CA LEU A 470 -11.51 15.06 0.87
C LEU A 470 -12.87 15.76 0.90
N GLU A 471 -13.57 15.80 -0.24
CA GLU A 471 -14.92 16.34 -0.34
C GLU A 471 -15.92 15.65 0.60
N LYS A 472 -15.79 14.34 0.86
CA LYS A 472 -16.65 13.61 1.82
C LYS A 472 -16.41 13.98 3.29
N TYR A 473 -15.23 14.51 3.59
CA TYR A 473 -14.85 14.95 4.94
C TYR A 473 -14.96 16.48 5.11
N THR A 474 -15.49 17.18 4.10
CA THR A 474 -15.86 18.59 4.24
C THR A 474 -16.98 18.71 5.26
N THR A 475 -16.83 19.65 6.18
CA THR A 475 -17.77 19.83 7.30
C THR A 475 -19.00 20.66 6.93
N GLY A 476 -19.02 21.24 5.71
CA GLY A 476 -20.00 22.25 5.29
C GLY A 476 -19.72 23.66 5.84
N ILE A 477 -18.74 23.82 6.73
CA ILE A 477 -18.31 25.13 7.22
C ILE A 477 -17.42 25.78 6.15
N TYR A 478 -17.79 27.00 5.78
CA TYR A 478 -16.99 27.84 4.89
C TYR A 478 -16.33 28.94 5.70
N VAL A 479 -15.05 29.18 5.43
CA VAL A 479 -14.26 30.23 6.10
C VAL A 479 -14.70 31.63 5.67
N ASN A 480 -15.44 31.73 4.55
CA ASN A 480 -15.81 33.01 3.96
C ASN A 480 -17.16 32.92 3.21
N GLN A 481 -18.26 32.97 3.96
CA GLN A 481 -19.59 32.72 3.41
C GLN A 481 -20.15 33.88 2.59
N ASP A 482 -19.67 35.12 2.76
CA ASP A 482 -20.35 36.32 2.26
C ASP A 482 -19.60 37.07 1.16
N LEU A 483 -18.74 36.36 0.42
CA LEU A 483 -18.05 36.94 -0.71
C LEU A 483 -19.00 37.13 -1.91
N GLU A 484 -19.34 38.39 -2.18
CA GLU A 484 -20.20 38.79 -3.31
C GLU A 484 -19.37 39.28 -4.51
N PHE A 485 -18.55 38.40 -5.10
CA PHE A 485 -17.64 38.81 -6.20
C PHE A 485 -18.29 38.83 -7.57
N PHE A 486 -19.19 37.91 -7.86
CA PHE A 486 -19.74 37.77 -9.21
C PHE A 486 -21.18 38.21 -9.24
N ILE A 487 -21.56 38.90 -10.31
CA ILE A 487 -22.94 39.22 -10.61
C ILE A 487 -23.31 38.62 -11.96
N ASN A 488 -24.46 37.96 -12.01
CA ASN A 488 -25.01 37.51 -13.27
C ASN A 488 -25.60 38.71 -14.03
N GLN A 489 -25.14 38.94 -15.26
CA GLN A 489 -25.51 40.08 -16.08
C GLN A 489 -27.02 40.14 -16.37
N SER A 490 -27.67 38.98 -16.52
CA SER A 490 -29.08 38.88 -16.92
C SER A 490 -30.08 39.19 -15.81
N ASN A 491 -29.80 38.75 -14.58
CA ASN A 491 -30.74 38.82 -13.46
C ASN A 491 -30.20 39.58 -12.25
N ARG A 492 -28.98 40.12 -12.35
CA ARG A 492 -28.28 40.84 -11.29
C ARG A 492 -28.12 40.07 -9.98
N ARG A 493 -28.26 38.73 -10.00
CA ARG A 493 -28.04 37.91 -8.81
C ARG A 493 -26.55 37.75 -8.55
N VAL A 494 -26.18 37.92 -7.29
CA VAL A 494 -24.85 37.65 -6.78
C VAL A 494 -24.58 36.15 -6.79
N VAL A 495 -23.37 35.77 -7.22
CA VAL A 495 -22.86 34.41 -7.16
C VAL A 495 -21.60 34.38 -6.31
N LYS A 496 -21.63 33.56 -5.26
CA LYS A 496 -20.58 33.53 -4.23
C LYS A 496 -19.31 32.81 -4.71
N GLN A 497 -19.47 31.75 -5.48
CA GLN A 497 -18.37 30.93 -6.00
C GLN A 497 -18.75 30.41 -7.39
N LEU A 498 -17.79 30.47 -8.31
CA LEU A 498 -17.95 29.97 -9.67
C LEU A 498 -16.96 28.86 -9.97
N LYS A 499 -17.41 27.93 -10.80
CA LYS A 499 -16.59 26.95 -11.49
C LYS A 499 -17.07 26.89 -12.94
N GLU A 500 -16.51 27.77 -13.76
CA GLU A 500 -17.01 28.01 -15.11
C GLU A 500 -15.86 28.10 -16.11
N THR A 501 -16.20 28.04 -17.39
CA THR A 501 -15.26 28.22 -18.50
C THR A 501 -15.19 29.70 -18.87
N TRP A 502 -13.98 30.27 -18.80
CA TRP A 502 -13.70 31.66 -19.13
C TRP A 502 -12.83 31.75 -20.37
N LYS A 503 -13.00 32.82 -21.14
CA LYS A 503 -12.20 33.11 -22.33
C LYS A 503 -11.13 34.13 -21.99
N LEU A 504 -9.89 33.86 -22.40
CA LEU A 504 -8.83 34.87 -22.32
C LEU A 504 -9.09 35.94 -23.39
N ASN A 505 -9.33 37.18 -22.96
CA ASN A 505 -9.67 38.30 -23.83
C ASN A 505 -8.51 39.26 -24.04
N THR A 506 -7.86 39.66 -22.94
CA THR A 506 -6.84 40.71 -22.95
C THR A 506 -5.53 40.19 -22.40
N ILE A 507 -4.44 40.46 -23.12
CA ILE A 507 -3.07 40.24 -22.66
C ILE A 507 -2.32 41.56 -22.76
N HIS A 508 -1.79 42.06 -21.65
CA HIS A 508 -1.02 43.29 -21.61
C HIS A 508 0.34 43.06 -20.92
N PRO A 509 1.45 42.97 -21.67
CA PRO A 509 2.76 42.73 -21.08
C PRO A 509 3.27 43.98 -20.34
N TYR A 510 3.67 43.78 -19.09
CA TYR A 510 4.43 44.78 -18.32
C TYR A 510 5.93 44.64 -18.58
N THR A 511 6.40 43.40 -18.70
CA THR A 511 7.78 43.02 -19.06
C THR A 511 7.73 41.74 -19.91
N ASP A 512 8.87 41.30 -20.42
CA ASP A 512 8.99 40.01 -21.12
C ASP A 512 8.58 38.80 -20.27
N GLN A 513 8.58 38.96 -18.95
CA GLN A 513 8.27 37.90 -17.99
C GLN A 513 6.99 38.14 -17.21
N ILE A 514 6.34 39.31 -17.28
CA ILE A 514 5.17 39.62 -16.47
C ILE A 514 4.12 40.27 -17.36
N ALA A 515 2.93 39.69 -17.39
CA ALA A 515 1.81 40.23 -18.14
C ALA A 515 0.51 40.19 -17.32
N TYR A 516 -0.38 41.12 -17.63
CA TYR A 516 -1.79 41.10 -17.25
C TYR A 516 -2.55 40.18 -18.21
N PHE A 517 -3.44 39.36 -17.66
CA PHE A 517 -4.34 38.45 -18.34
C PHE A 517 -5.77 38.73 -17.86
N GLY A 518 -6.60 39.26 -18.76
CA GLY A 518 -8.00 39.59 -18.52
C GLY A 518 -8.92 38.50 -19.08
N PHE A 519 -9.68 37.85 -18.19
CA PHE A 519 -10.59 36.76 -18.57
C PHE A 519 -12.04 37.23 -18.56
N VAL A 520 -12.79 36.93 -19.62
CA VAL A 520 -14.20 37.31 -19.76
C VAL A 520 -15.12 36.09 -19.68
N HIS A 521 -16.34 36.32 -19.24
CA HIS A 521 -17.42 35.34 -19.24
C HIS A 521 -18.73 35.97 -19.71
N ASP A 522 -19.47 35.29 -20.57
CA ASP A 522 -20.66 35.84 -21.23
C ASP A 522 -21.79 36.22 -20.24
N LYS A 523 -21.90 35.45 -19.14
CA LYS A 523 -22.99 35.62 -18.15
C LYS A 523 -22.60 36.40 -16.90
N TYR A 524 -21.31 36.56 -16.62
CA TYR A 524 -20.85 37.04 -15.31
C TYR A 524 -19.98 38.28 -15.47
N GLN A 525 -20.19 39.24 -14.58
CA GLN A 525 -19.26 40.34 -14.32
C GLN A 525 -18.73 40.17 -12.91
N PHE A 526 -17.55 40.73 -12.64
CA PHE A 526 -17.01 40.75 -11.28
C PHE A 526 -17.12 42.14 -10.69
N LYS A 527 -17.33 42.20 -9.38
CA LYS A 527 -17.41 43.42 -8.61
C LYS A 527 -16.01 44.03 -8.49
N ASN A 528 -15.86 45.23 -9.04
CA ASN A 528 -14.63 46.00 -9.10
C ASN A 528 -14.53 47.02 -7.93
N THR A 529 -15.66 47.29 -7.27
CA THR A 529 -15.72 48.07 -6.04
C THR A 529 -15.58 47.16 -4.82
N LEU A 530 -14.45 47.28 -4.13
CA LEU A 530 -14.23 46.59 -2.87
C LEU A 530 -14.80 47.45 -1.74
N SER A 531 -16.08 47.28 -1.43
CA SER A 531 -16.78 48.01 -0.36
C SER A 531 -16.38 47.58 1.06
N GLY A 532 -15.36 46.73 1.19
CA GLY A 532 -14.85 46.24 2.46
C GLY A 532 -13.51 45.53 2.31
N LEU A 533 -12.79 45.38 3.43
CA LEU A 533 -11.45 44.78 3.46
C LEU A 533 -11.47 43.24 3.35
N GLN A 534 -12.66 42.65 3.19
CA GLN A 534 -12.93 41.22 3.14
C GLN A 534 -12.66 40.60 1.76
N THR A 535 -12.04 41.31 0.82
CA THR A 535 -11.87 40.85 -0.57
C THR A 535 -10.42 40.71 -0.99
N PHE A 536 -9.49 41.09 -0.12
CA PHE A 536 -8.07 41.08 -0.42
C PHE A 536 -7.43 39.70 -0.23
N GLY A 537 -6.45 39.38 -1.08
CA GLY A 537 -5.74 38.11 -1.04
C GLY A 537 -6.48 36.93 -1.68
N GLN A 538 -7.66 37.17 -2.26
CA GLN A 538 -8.44 36.13 -2.92
C GLN A 538 -7.74 35.62 -4.19
N TYR A 539 -7.74 34.31 -4.37
CA TYR A 539 -7.13 33.63 -5.50
C TYR A 539 -8.13 32.77 -6.27
N PHE A 540 -7.77 32.44 -7.50
CA PHE A 540 -8.51 31.57 -8.39
C PHE A 540 -7.66 30.39 -8.79
N ILE A 541 -8.27 29.21 -8.88
CA ILE A 541 -7.66 28.03 -9.47
C ILE A 541 -7.95 28.03 -10.96
N ILE A 542 -6.91 27.89 -11.78
CA ILE A 542 -7.01 27.92 -13.24
C ILE A 542 -6.45 26.62 -13.82
N LYS A 543 -7.20 26.06 -14.76
CA LYS A 543 -6.83 24.87 -15.53
C LYS A 543 -7.09 25.11 -17.02
N SER A 544 -6.13 24.72 -17.86
CA SER A 544 -6.37 24.64 -19.32
C SER A 544 -7.41 23.56 -19.62
N ILE A 545 -8.36 23.87 -20.49
CA ILE A 545 -9.35 22.89 -20.99
C ILE A 545 -8.79 22.16 -22.22
N GLU A 546 -7.94 22.83 -22.99
CA GLU A 546 -7.37 22.34 -24.24
C GLU A 546 -6.28 21.28 -24.01
N ASP A 547 -5.47 21.46 -22.96
CA ASP A 547 -4.37 20.56 -22.63
C ASP A 547 -4.41 20.14 -21.16
N ASN A 548 -4.73 18.85 -20.94
CA ASN A 548 -4.78 18.25 -19.61
C ASN A 548 -3.40 18.00 -18.99
N ASP A 549 -2.31 18.03 -19.78
CA ASP A 549 -0.95 17.87 -19.28
C ASP A 549 -0.41 19.17 -18.67
N ILE A 550 -1.06 20.31 -18.94
CA ILE A 550 -0.75 21.59 -18.31
C ILE A 550 -1.20 21.59 -16.86
N SER A 551 -0.26 21.91 -15.98
CA SER A 551 -0.48 21.89 -14.55
C SER A 551 -1.54 22.91 -14.11
N THR A 552 -2.44 22.52 -13.22
CA THR A 552 -3.37 23.45 -12.54
C THR A 552 -2.62 24.39 -11.59
N ARG A 553 -2.98 25.67 -11.55
CA ARG A 553 -2.30 26.69 -10.72
C ARG A 553 -3.28 27.64 -10.04
N GLN A 554 -2.81 28.28 -8.98
CA GLN A 554 -3.51 29.35 -8.28
C GLN A 554 -2.93 30.70 -8.68
N TYR A 555 -3.79 31.69 -8.89
CA TYR A 555 -3.38 33.07 -9.12
C TYR A 555 -4.25 34.03 -8.32
N THR A 556 -3.59 34.98 -7.66
CA THR A 556 -4.27 36.06 -6.94
C THR A 556 -4.85 37.06 -7.91
N MET A 557 -6.07 37.49 -7.63
CA MET A 557 -6.71 38.59 -8.35
C MET A 557 -6.07 39.92 -7.97
N VAL A 558 -5.88 40.81 -8.96
CA VAL A 558 -5.25 42.12 -8.75
C VAL A 558 -6.10 43.23 -9.39
N GLN A 559 -7.14 43.66 -8.70
CA GLN A 559 -8.12 44.60 -9.26
C GLN A 559 -7.51 45.98 -9.55
N SER A 560 -6.62 46.45 -8.69
CA SER A 560 -5.90 47.73 -8.79
C SER A 560 -5.14 47.93 -10.10
N MET A 561 -4.90 46.84 -10.81
CA MET A 561 -4.14 46.81 -12.07
C MET A 561 -5.04 46.64 -13.30
N THR A 562 -6.37 46.66 -13.16
CA THR A 562 -7.29 46.79 -14.30
C THR A 562 -7.13 48.16 -14.96
N SER A 563 -7.43 48.24 -16.26
CA SER A 563 -7.35 49.51 -17.00
C SER A 563 -8.26 50.59 -16.41
N GLN A 564 -9.46 50.20 -15.96
CA GLN A 564 -10.41 51.08 -15.30
C GLN A 564 -9.86 51.62 -13.98
N ARG A 565 -9.23 50.77 -13.15
CA ARG A 565 -8.65 51.17 -11.86
C ARG A 565 -7.42 52.05 -12.01
N ILE A 566 -6.55 51.73 -12.97
CA ILE A 566 -5.39 52.57 -13.31
C ILE A 566 -5.87 53.97 -13.73
N LYS A 567 -6.86 54.05 -14.62
CA LYS A 567 -7.45 55.33 -15.05
C LYS A 567 -8.06 56.09 -13.87
N PHE A 568 -8.91 55.43 -13.09
CA PHE A 568 -9.53 56.02 -11.89
C PHE A 568 -8.49 56.57 -10.91
N ARG A 569 -7.45 55.79 -10.60
CA ARG A 569 -6.37 56.20 -9.69
C ARG A 569 -5.61 57.42 -10.23
N LYS A 570 -5.34 57.46 -11.54
CA LYS A 570 -4.69 58.62 -12.17
C LYS A 570 -5.57 59.87 -12.09
N ASP A 571 -6.85 59.74 -12.45
CA ASP A 571 -7.82 60.84 -12.37
C ASP A 571 -7.99 61.33 -10.91
N LEU A 572 -7.99 60.42 -9.94
CA LEU A 572 -8.06 60.73 -8.51
C LEU A 572 -6.79 61.43 -8.01
N SER A 573 -5.61 60.97 -8.43
CA SER A 573 -4.33 61.63 -8.13
C SER A 573 -4.29 63.05 -8.70
N ASP A 574 -4.77 63.25 -9.93
CA ASP A 574 -4.80 64.57 -10.57
C ASP A 574 -5.79 65.50 -9.87
N LEU A 575 -6.96 64.99 -9.46
CA LEU A 575 -7.92 65.73 -8.64
C LEU A 575 -7.30 66.14 -7.31
N PHE A 576 -6.64 65.22 -6.60
CA PHE A 576 -5.96 65.49 -5.33
C PHE A 576 -4.92 66.61 -5.48
N LYS A 577 -4.08 66.58 -6.53
CA LYS A 577 -3.10 67.64 -6.82
C LYS A 577 -3.75 69.00 -7.10
N LYS A 578 -4.89 69.02 -7.81
CA LYS A 578 -5.63 70.27 -8.06
C LYS A 578 -6.18 70.87 -6.78
N ILE A 579 -6.75 70.04 -5.89
CA ILE A 579 -7.23 70.48 -4.57
C ILE A 579 -6.07 71.07 -3.76
N LEU A 580 -4.93 70.36 -3.70
CA LEU A 580 -3.74 70.83 -2.97
C LEU A 580 -3.19 72.18 -3.49
N SER A 581 -3.32 72.45 -4.79
CA SER A 581 -2.87 73.69 -5.42
C SER A 581 -3.93 74.79 -5.46
N LEU A 582 -5.06 74.60 -4.77
CA LEU A 582 -6.20 75.52 -4.73
C LEU A 582 -6.73 75.90 -6.13
N GLN A 583 -6.54 75.04 -7.12
CA GLN A 583 -7.05 75.27 -8.47
C GLN A 583 -8.56 75.00 -8.52
N THR A 584 -9.29 75.82 -9.27
CA THR A 584 -10.74 75.69 -9.44
C THR A 584 -11.10 74.30 -9.98
N ILE A 585 -11.89 73.55 -9.21
CA ILE A 585 -12.32 72.20 -9.57
C ILE A 585 -13.50 72.30 -10.55
N GLN A 586 -13.21 72.37 -11.85
CA GLN A 586 -14.23 72.31 -12.90
C GLN A 586 -14.49 70.88 -13.42
N LYS A 587 -13.66 69.90 -13.03
CA LYS A 587 -13.74 68.51 -13.53
C LYS A 587 -14.68 67.68 -12.64
N GLU A 588 -15.50 66.82 -13.27
CA GLU A 588 -16.32 65.84 -12.55
C GLU A 588 -15.47 64.96 -11.62
N ILE A 589 -15.99 64.69 -10.42
CA ILE A 589 -15.36 63.77 -9.47
C ILE A 589 -15.26 62.39 -10.15
N PRO A 590 -14.05 61.79 -10.23
CA PRO A 590 -13.87 60.49 -10.83
C PRO A 590 -14.81 59.47 -10.17
N LYS A 591 -15.59 58.75 -10.97
CA LYS A 591 -16.46 57.68 -10.48
C LYS A 591 -15.78 56.34 -10.70
N GLU A 592 -15.80 55.52 -9.67
CA GLU A 592 -15.31 54.16 -9.72
C GLU A 592 -16.37 53.27 -10.38
N GLU A 593 -15.98 52.50 -11.39
CA GLU A 593 -16.87 51.53 -12.02
C GLU A 593 -17.13 50.37 -11.04
N GLU A 594 -18.41 50.11 -10.77
CA GLU A 594 -18.82 49.11 -9.77
C GLU A 594 -18.47 47.68 -10.18
N TYR A 595 -18.55 47.39 -11.48
CA TYR A 595 -18.31 46.08 -12.06
C TYR A 595 -17.32 46.18 -13.21
N SER A 596 -16.59 45.10 -13.46
CA SER A 596 -15.80 44.94 -14.66
C SER A 596 -16.08 43.59 -15.31
N SER A 597 -15.82 43.52 -16.62
CA SER A 597 -16.07 42.34 -17.45
C SER A 597 -14.91 41.35 -17.47
N GLU A 598 -13.70 41.79 -17.09
CA GLU A 598 -12.47 41.00 -17.13
C GLU A 598 -11.89 40.65 -15.76
N LEU A 599 -11.93 39.38 -15.35
CA LEU A 599 -11.21 38.92 -14.16
C LEU A 599 -9.69 39.20 -14.31
N PRO A 600 -9.08 40.05 -13.47
CA PRO A 600 -7.74 40.56 -13.69
C PRO A 600 -6.68 39.74 -12.97
N LEU A 601 -5.82 39.07 -13.73
CA LEU A 601 -4.74 38.25 -13.20
C LEU A 601 -3.40 38.74 -13.73
N ILE A 602 -2.40 38.87 -12.86
CA ILE A 602 -1.03 39.18 -13.27
C ILE A 602 -0.17 37.96 -13.05
N ILE A 603 0.44 37.47 -14.12
CA ILE A 603 1.17 36.21 -14.12
C ILE A 603 2.61 36.50 -14.54
N LYS A 604 3.57 35.99 -13.75
CA LYS A 604 4.97 35.94 -14.15
C LYS A 604 5.25 34.62 -14.86
N ARG A 605 5.86 34.70 -16.04
CA ARG A 605 6.35 33.56 -16.80
C ARG A 605 7.48 32.89 -16.05
N TYR A 606 7.30 31.59 -15.83
CA TYR A 606 8.36 30.68 -15.40
C TYR A 606 8.54 29.62 -16.48
N GLN A 607 9.77 29.45 -16.95
CA GLN A 607 10.10 28.44 -17.96
C GLN A 607 9.92 27.05 -17.35
N SER A 608 8.88 26.34 -17.80
CA SER A 608 8.71 24.92 -17.49
C SER A 608 7.83 24.27 -18.54
N LYS A 609 8.21 23.05 -18.95
CA LYS A 609 7.61 22.34 -20.08
C LYS A 609 6.08 22.20 -19.99
N ASN A 610 5.56 21.96 -18.79
CA ASN A 610 4.13 21.73 -18.54
C ASN A 610 3.53 22.77 -17.56
N GLY A 611 4.21 23.90 -17.36
CA GLY A 611 3.75 24.91 -16.40
C GLY A 611 2.77 25.88 -17.02
N PHE A 612 1.68 26.11 -16.31
CA PHE A 612 0.63 27.03 -16.73
C PHE A 612 1.15 28.43 -17.07
N SER A 613 2.10 28.96 -16.30
CA SER A 613 2.67 30.29 -16.53
C SER A 613 3.41 30.42 -17.86
N SER A 614 4.11 29.37 -18.32
CA SER A 614 4.75 29.40 -19.65
C SER A 614 3.71 29.25 -20.74
N PHE A 615 2.81 28.28 -20.56
CA PHE A 615 1.72 27.99 -21.48
C PHE A 615 0.90 29.25 -21.81
N ILE A 616 0.40 29.96 -20.79
CA ILE A 616 -0.46 31.13 -21.01
C ILE A 616 0.27 32.33 -21.64
N HIS A 617 1.60 32.41 -21.52
CA HIS A 617 2.37 33.46 -22.21
C HIS A 617 2.68 33.11 -23.68
N GLU A 618 2.57 31.83 -24.05
CA GLU A 618 2.84 31.31 -25.39
C GLU A 618 1.54 31.19 -26.20
N ASP A 619 0.46 30.74 -25.56
CA ASP A 619 -0.87 30.56 -26.12
C ASP A 619 -1.64 31.91 -26.16
N ASN A 620 -1.45 32.63 -27.26
CA ASN A 620 -1.80 34.05 -27.34
C ASN A 620 -3.17 34.39 -27.97
N ARG A 621 -4.10 33.44 -28.22
CA ARG A 621 -5.40 33.79 -28.84
C ARG A 621 -6.57 32.89 -28.42
N ASN A 622 -7.50 33.47 -27.64
CA ASN A 622 -8.87 32.95 -27.40
C ASN A 622 -9.01 31.59 -26.68
N GLY A 623 -7.96 31.13 -25.99
CA GLY A 623 -8.04 29.88 -25.24
C GLY A 623 -9.14 29.89 -24.16
N GLU A 624 -9.75 28.73 -23.95
CA GLU A 624 -10.76 28.51 -22.91
C GLU A 624 -10.15 27.87 -21.66
N TYR A 625 -10.47 28.44 -20.50
CA TYR A 625 -9.88 28.08 -19.22
C TYR A 625 -10.96 27.79 -18.20
N LEU A 626 -10.83 26.68 -17.47
CA LEU A 626 -11.67 26.40 -16.33
C LEU A 626 -11.13 27.21 -15.15
N ILE A 627 -11.91 28.19 -14.69
CA ILE A 627 -11.58 29.04 -13.55
C ILE A 627 -12.53 28.72 -12.39
N GLU A 628 -11.95 28.50 -11.23
CA GLU A 628 -12.66 28.13 -10.01
C GLU A 628 -12.28 29.07 -8.86
N GLY A 629 -13.26 29.70 -8.21
CA GLY A 629 -13.03 30.64 -7.10
C GLY A 629 -14.17 31.63 -6.88
N PRO A 630 -13.98 32.66 -6.05
CA PRO A 630 -12.73 33.00 -5.36
C PRO A 630 -12.47 32.12 -4.14
N TYR A 631 -11.20 31.97 -3.81
CA TYR A 631 -10.70 31.21 -2.67
C TYR A 631 -9.70 32.04 -1.85
N GLY A 632 -9.49 31.64 -0.60
CA GLY A 632 -8.55 32.25 0.32
C GLY A 632 -9.23 32.91 1.51
N ASN A 633 -8.46 33.03 2.59
CA ASN A 633 -8.87 33.71 3.79
C ASN A 633 -8.74 35.22 3.62
N ASN A 634 -9.66 35.97 4.23
CA ASN A 634 -9.62 37.42 4.20
C ASN A 634 -8.50 37.95 5.08
N ILE A 635 -7.85 39.01 4.62
CA ILE A 635 -7.00 39.84 5.48
C ILE A 635 -7.92 40.71 6.33
N THR A 636 -8.17 40.30 7.57
CA THR A 636 -8.98 41.08 8.52
C THR A 636 -8.18 42.30 8.98
N ILE A 637 -8.67 43.49 8.64
CA ILE A 637 -8.04 44.76 9.04
C ILE A 637 -8.97 45.46 10.04
N GLU A 638 -8.44 45.69 11.24
CA GLU A 638 -9.10 46.44 12.31
C GLU A 638 -8.46 47.83 12.45
N ASN A 639 -9.18 48.73 13.14
CA ASN A 639 -8.71 50.08 13.39
C ASN A 639 -7.55 50.06 14.39
N GLY A 640 -6.45 50.72 14.06
CA GLY A 640 -5.21 50.73 14.83
C GLY A 640 -4.19 49.67 14.41
N ASN A 641 -4.54 48.72 13.54
CA ASN A 641 -3.64 47.62 13.20
C ASN A 641 -2.34 48.11 12.54
N HIS A 642 -1.22 47.48 12.89
CA HIS A 642 0.02 47.59 12.13
C HIS A 642 0.25 46.27 11.41
N LEU A 643 0.17 46.30 10.08
CA LEU A 643 0.36 45.16 9.20
C LEU A 643 1.77 45.19 8.60
N VAL A 644 2.44 44.04 8.59
CA VAL A 644 3.72 43.88 7.91
C VAL A 644 3.55 42.95 6.72
N PHE A 645 3.85 43.44 5.53
CA PHE A 645 3.81 42.66 4.29
C PHE A 645 5.23 42.34 3.85
N ILE A 646 5.54 41.07 3.65
CA ILE A 646 6.86 40.59 3.21
C ILE A 646 6.67 39.85 1.89
N ALA A 647 6.98 40.54 0.80
CA ALA A 647 6.69 40.13 -0.57
C ALA A 647 7.97 39.80 -1.35
N GLY A 648 7.95 38.72 -2.14
CA GLY A 648 9.02 38.35 -3.08
C GLY A 648 8.50 38.26 -4.51
N GLY A 649 8.98 39.14 -5.41
CA GLY A 649 8.55 39.17 -6.82
C GLY A 649 7.03 39.27 -6.96
N THR A 650 6.39 38.25 -7.57
CA THR A 650 4.93 38.17 -7.71
C THR A 650 4.17 38.03 -6.40
N GLY A 651 4.85 37.73 -5.30
CA GLY A 651 4.24 37.72 -3.96
C GLY A 651 3.77 39.11 -3.50
N LEU A 652 4.02 40.18 -4.26
CA LEU A 652 3.45 41.50 -4.03
C LEU A 652 1.96 41.57 -4.38
N PHE A 653 1.49 40.76 -5.33
CA PHE A 653 0.15 40.86 -5.92
C PHE A 653 -1.01 40.75 -4.93
N PRO A 654 -0.98 39.87 -3.92
CA PRO A 654 -2.03 39.83 -2.87
C PRO A 654 -2.18 41.13 -2.09
N PHE A 655 -1.17 42.01 -2.10
CA PHE A 655 -1.14 43.22 -1.29
C PHE A 655 -1.45 44.50 -2.08
N LEU A 656 -1.37 44.48 -3.43
CA LEU A 656 -1.50 45.70 -4.25
C LEU A 656 -2.85 46.39 -4.07
N ASP A 657 -3.94 45.63 -4.00
CA ASP A 657 -5.28 46.18 -3.83
C ASP A 657 -5.44 46.86 -2.46
N ILE A 658 -4.80 46.33 -1.41
CA ILE A 658 -4.73 46.97 -0.07
C ILE A 658 -3.89 48.25 -0.12
N LEU A 659 -2.77 48.23 -0.84
CA LEU A 659 -1.90 49.41 -0.99
C LEU A 659 -2.61 50.55 -1.73
N GLU A 660 -3.43 50.22 -2.74
CA GLU A 660 -4.27 51.22 -3.41
C GLU A 660 -5.34 51.77 -2.47
N TYR A 661 -5.96 50.93 -1.64
CA TYR A 661 -6.89 51.39 -0.62
C TYR A 661 -6.20 52.33 0.39
N GLN A 662 -5.00 51.99 0.86
CA GLN A 662 -4.19 52.83 1.75
C GLN A 662 -3.81 54.16 1.10
N LEU A 663 -3.58 54.19 -0.22
CA LEU A 663 -3.36 55.43 -0.97
C LEU A 663 -4.59 56.33 -0.95
N LYS A 664 -5.80 55.80 -1.19
CA LYS A 664 -7.04 56.58 -1.11
C LYS A 664 -7.26 57.14 0.32
N LEU A 665 -7.01 56.32 1.34
CA LEU A 665 -7.05 56.75 2.74
C LEU A 665 -6.05 57.87 3.04
N THR A 666 -4.86 57.80 2.46
CA THR A 666 -3.82 58.82 2.64
C THR A 666 -4.27 60.14 2.01
N TYR A 667 -4.85 60.12 0.80
CA TYR A 667 -5.43 61.33 0.21
C TYR A 667 -6.52 61.94 1.11
N HIS A 668 -7.47 61.11 1.56
CA HIS A 668 -8.54 61.57 2.46
C HIS A 668 -7.96 62.24 3.72
N LYS A 669 -6.98 61.62 4.38
CA LYS A 669 -6.37 62.18 5.60
C LYS A 669 -5.66 63.50 5.37
N ILE A 670 -4.94 63.64 4.26
CA ILE A 670 -4.26 64.90 3.92
C ILE A 670 -5.28 65.99 3.65
N LEU A 671 -6.33 65.71 2.87
CA LEU A 671 -7.40 66.67 2.60
C LEU A 671 -8.14 67.05 3.88
N LEU A 672 -8.46 66.08 4.74
CA LEU A 672 -9.11 66.33 6.03
C LEU A 672 -8.27 67.27 6.91
N LYS A 673 -6.96 67.02 6.98
CA LYS A 673 -6.02 67.83 7.75
C LYS A 673 -5.89 69.26 7.19
N GLN A 674 -5.82 69.42 5.87
CA GLN A 674 -5.52 70.71 5.24
C GLN A 674 -6.76 71.57 4.96
N PHE A 675 -7.91 70.95 4.67
CA PHE A 675 -9.10 71.62 4.14
C PHE A 675 -10.40 71.21 4.83
N GLY A 676 -10.37 70.30 5.81
CA GLY A 676 -11.54 69.86 6.57
C GLY A 676 -12.39 68.77 5.90
N GLN A 677 -13.53 68.47 6.51
CA GLN A 677 -14.38 67.33 6.14
C GLN A 677 -14.97 67.41 4.73
N GLU A 678 -15.40 68.59 4.29
CA GLU A 678 -16.02 68.77 2.97
C GLU A 678 -15.06 68.38 1.83
N ALA A 679 -13.80 68.82 1.91
CA ALA A 679 -12.78 68.46 0.94
C ALA A 679 -12.41 66.98 1.01
N ALA A 680 -12.35 66.40 2.21
CA ALA A 680 -12.02 64.99 2.40
C ALA A 680 -13.09 64.06 1.81
N GLN A 681 -14.38 64.43 1.94
CA GLN A 681 -15.52 63.66 1.42
C GLN A 681 -15.55 63.56 -0.10
N ILE A 682 -14.85 64.44 -0.83
CA ILE A 682 -14.66 64.32 -2.28
C ILE A 682 -14.00 62.98 -2.63
N ILE A 683 -13.14 62.47 -1.75
CA ILE A 683 -12.49 61.16 -1.89
C ILE A 683 -13.23 60.18 -0.99
N ASN A 684 -14.28 59.55 -1.53
CA ASN A 684 -15.03 58.54 -0.79
C ASN A 684 -14.19 57.27 -0.60
N THR A 685 -13.80 56.99 0.63
CA THR A 685 -13.05 55.78 1.02
C THR A 685 -13.93 54.69 1.65
N GLY A 686 -15.25 54.88 1.70
CA GLY A 686 -16.17 54.03 2.47
C GLY A 686 -15.89 54.13 3.98
N GLN A 687 -16.03 53.01 4.70
CA GLN A 687 -15.75 52.98 6.14
C GLN A 687 -14.24 53.13 6.39
N ILE A 688 -13.84 54.26 6.97
CA ILE A 688 -12.43 54.58 7.25
C ILE A 688 -11.95 53.72 8.42
N LYS A 689 -11.04 52.78 8.13
CA LYS A 689 -10.22 52.13 9.17
C LYS A 689 -8.82 52.73 9.13
N ASN A 690 -8.32 53.20 10.26
CA ASN A 690 -6.93 53.62 10.35
C ASN A 690 -6.06 52.39 10.58
N PHE A 691 -5.05 52.19 9.75
CA PHE A 691 -4.04 51.15 9.97
C PHE A 691 -2.72 51.59 9.34
N LYS A 692 -1.65 50.96 9.80
CA LYS A 692 -0.28 51.18 9.33
C LYS A 692 0.19 49.97 8.53
N ILE A 693 0.91 50.20 7.45
CA ILE A 693 1.53 49.14 6.66
C ILE A 693 3.04 49.34 6.65
N THR A 694 3.80 48.25 6.82
CA THR A 694 5.23 48.21 6.49
C THR A 694 5.46 47.12 5.43
N LEU A 695 5.90 47.53 4.25
CA LEU A 695 6.16 46.65 3.11
C LEU A 695 7.66 46.35 2.98
N PHE A 696 8.01 45.08 3.07
CA PHE A 696 9.31 44.55 2.68
C PHE A 696 9.17 43.86 1.33
N LEU A 697 9.80 44.39 0.29
CA LEU A 697 9.68 43.87 -1.08
C LEU A 697 11.04 43.41 -1.61
N ALA A 698 11.18 42.13 -1.93
CA ALA A 698 12.36 41.58 -2.58
C ALA A 698 12.13 41.41 -4.09
N VAL A 699 12.91 42.09 -4.91
CA VAL A 699 12.87 42.01 -6.39
C VAL A 699 14.27 41.87 -6.97
N ASN A 700 14.35 41.40 -8.22
CA ASN A 700 15.64 41.21 -8.89
C ASN A 700 16.07 42.44 -9.71
N SER A 701 15.11 43.13 -10.34
CA SER A 701 15.35 44.32 -11.16
C SER A 701 14.30 45.40 -10.88
N LEU A 702 14.51 46.59 -11.44
CA LEU A 702 13.54 47.68 -11.42
C LEU A 702 12.26 47.34 -12.19
N ASP A 703 12.35 46.49 -13.21
CA ASP A 703 11.21 46.11 -14.04
C ASP A 703 10.24 45.17 -13.30
N ASP A 704 10.72 44.47 -12.27
CA ASP A 704 9.89 43.66 -11.38
C ASP A 704 9.04 44.50 -10.40
N LEU A 705 9.22 45.84 -10.35
CA LEU A 705 8.46 46.77 -9.50
C LEU A 705 7.10 47.11 -10.11
N ILE A 706 6.23 46.11 -10.21
CA ILE A 706 4.85 46.27 -10.67
C ILE A 706 4.03 47.07 -9.65
N GLY A 707 3.14 47.96 -10.10
CA GLY A 707 2.31 48.81 -9.24
C GLY A 707 3.06 49.96 -8.57
N LYS A 708 4.23 50.35 -9.08
CA LYS A 708 5.08 51.42 -8.52
C LYS A 708 4.39 52.76 -8.36
N ASP A 709 3.43 53.06 -9.23
CA ASP A 709 2.61 54.27 -9.15
C ASP A 709 1.70 54.29 -7.91
N ILE A 710 1.41 53.14 -7.31
CA ILE A 710 0.65 53.04 -6.05
C ILE A 710 1.56 53.34 -4.86
N TYR A 711 2.56 52.48 -4.62
CA TYR A 711 3.33 52.55 -3.37
C TYR A 711 4.39 53.65 -3.36
N PHE A 712 4.94 54.10 -4.49
CA PHE A 712 5.82 55.28 -4.49
C PHE A 712 5.04 56.57 -4.28
N THR A 713 3.84 56.69 -4.86
CA THR A 713 2.95 57.82 -4.55
C THR A 713 2.58 57.80 -3.08
N LEU A 714 2.17 56.65 -2.54
CA LEU A 714 1.85 56.49 -1.12
C LEU A 714 3.03 56.90 -0.23
N LEU A 715 4.26 56.50 -0.56
CA LEU A 715 5.47 56.84 0.18
C LEU A 715 5.78 58.34 0.13
N SER A 716 5.65 58.97 -1.04
CA SER A 716 5.91 60.41 -1.21
C SER A 716 4.98 61.30 -0.35
N LEU A 717 3.77 60.82 -0.06
CA LEU A 717 2.75 61.55 0.70
C LEU A 717 2.91 61.42 2.22
N GLN A 718 3.74 60.50 2.71
CA GLN A 718 3.85 60.23 4.15
C GLN A 718 4.35 61.43 4.95
N SER A 719 5.17 62.29 4.34
CA SER A 719 5.68 63.52 4.96
C SER A 719 4.59 64.57 5.25
N GLN A 720 3.42 64.47 4.63
CA GLN A 720 2.31 65.41 4.80
C GLN A 720 1.36 65.01 5.94
N LEU A 721 1.44 63.75 6.40
CA LEU A 721 0.67 63.23 7.52
C LEU A 721 1.34 63.57 8.85
N ASP A 722 0.55 63.75 9.91
CA ASP A 722 1.09 63.91 11.27
C ASP A 722 1.73 62.60 11.76
N ILE A 723 1.10 61.48 11.41
CA ILE A 723 1.57 60.14 11.74
C ILE A 723 1.66 59.35 10.43
N PRO A 724 2.89 59.11 9.93
CA PRO A 724 3.11 58.23 8.79
C PRO A 724 2.51 56.84 9.02
N ASN A 725 1.72 56.37 8.05
CA ASN A 725 1.01 55.11 8.10
C ASN A 725 1.46 54.12 7.01
N PHE A 726 2.51 54.45 6.26
CA PHE A 726 3.14 53.56 5.30
C PHE A 726 4.66 53.68 5.37
N LYS A 727 5.34 52.53 5.33
CA LYS A 727 6.79 52.43 5.21
C LYS A 727 7.13 51.33 4.23
N MET A 728 8.21 51.51 3.47
CA MET A 728 8.65 50.53 2.49
C MET A 728 10.16 50.33 2.54
N VAL A 729 10.59 49.08 2.37
CA VAL A 729 11.98 48.67 2.25
C VAL A 729 12.10 47.73 1.07
N VAL A 730 13.01 48.03 0.15
CA VAL A 730 13.24 47.19 -1.03
C VAL A 730 14.55 46.44 -0.89
N LYS A 731 14.51 45.13 -1.11
CA LYS A 731 15.70 44.32 -1.32
C LYS A 731 15.99 44.22 -2.81
N GLY A 732 17.17 44.66 -3.24
CA GLY A 732 17.58 44.67 -4.64
C GLY A 732 19.03 45.12 -4.84
N ASN A 733 19.60 44.81 -6.01
CA ASN A 733 20.96 45.22 -6.40
C ASN A 733 20.93 46.42 -7.37
N PHE A 734 20.14 47.45 -7.02
CA PHE A 734 19.97 48.66 -7.81
C PHE A 734 19.80 49.86 -6.87
N LYS A 735 19.66 51.07 -7.41
CA LYS A 735 19.40 52.30 -6.65
C LYS A 735 17.99 52.81 -6.94
N LEU A 736 17.28 53.22 -5.90
CA LEU A 736 16.01 53.94 -5.95
C LEU A 736 16.16 55.20 -5.11
N LYS A 737 15.53 56.29 -5.53
CA LYS A 737 15.55 57.55 -4.77
C LYS A 737 14.40 57.62 -3.77
N GLU A 738 13.36 56.84 -4.01
CA GLU A 738 12.08 56.92 -3.35
C GLU A 738 12.07 56.20 -2.00
N CYS A 739 12.85 55.13 -1.83
CA CYS A 739 12.84 54.28 -0.64
C CYS A 739 14.22 53.71 -0.30
N ASP A 740 14.33 53.18 0.93
CA ASP A 740 15.53 52.50 1.37
C ASP A 740 15.73 51.18 0.62
N ILE A 741 16.93 51.01 0.07
CA ILE A 741 17.35 49.76 -0.55
C ILE A 741 18.36 49.05 0.35
N ILE A 742 18.10 47.76 0.55
CA ILE A 742 19.05 46.84 1.14
C ILE A 742 19.53 45.82 0.10
N THR A 743 20.80 45.46 0.15
CA THR A 743 21.39 44.46 -0.75
C THR A 743 21.33 43.05 -0.15
N GLN A 744 21.37 42.96 1.18
CA GLN A 744 21.32 41.69 1.92
C GLN A 744 19.91 41.10 1.97
N ARG A 745 19.81 39.78 2.17
CA ARG A 745 18.53 39.10 2.42
C ARG A 745 17.90 39.60 3.72
N PHE A 746 16.57 39.57 3.81
CA PHE A 746 15.86 39.89 5.05
C PHE A 746 16.35 38.98 6.19
N ASN A 747 16.61 39.59 7.35
CA ASN A 747 17.08 38.92 8.56
C ASN A 747 16.46 39.60 9.79
N ALA A 748 16.67 39.00 10.97
CA ALA A 748 16.15 39.49 12.24
C ALA A 748 16.52 40.95 12.52
N GLN A 749 17.76 41.36 12.23
CA GLN A 749 18.24 42.71 12.47
C GLN A 749 17.54 43.73 11.58
N ILE A 750 17.31 43.39 10.31
CA ILE A 750 16.54 44.24 9.38
C ILE A 750 15.13 44.44 9.91
N PHE A 751 14.42 43.37 10.27
CA PHE A 751 13.05 43.51 10.79
C PHE A 751 13.00 44.39 12.05
N LYS A 752 13.88 44.15 13.03
CA LYS A 752 13.97 44.97 14.25
C LYS A 752 14.28 46.44 13.95
N SER A 753 15.22 46.71 13.06
CA SER A 753 15.62 48.10 12.71
C SER A 753 14.51 48.87 11.99
N TYR A 754 13.72 48.21 11.15
CA TYR A 754 12.72 48.88 10.31
C TYR A 754 11.34 48.95 10.95
N ILE A 755 10.97 47.96 11.77
CA ILE A 755 9.66 47.88 12.45
C ILE A 755 9.74 48.56 13.82
N GLY A 756 10.85 48.40 14.55
CA GLY A 756 10.97 48.80 15.95
C GLY A 756 10.46 47.70 16.88
N ASP A 757 9.50 48.01 17.74
CA ASP A 757 8.87 47.04 18.61
C ASP A 757 7.95 46.10 17.82
N LEU A 758 8.36 44.83 17.71
CA LEU A 758 7.65 43.78 16.97
C LEU A 758 6.28 43.47 17.61
N ASN A 759 6.10 43.74 18.90
CA ASN A 759 4.82 43.51 19.59
C ASN A 759 3.72 44.49 19.17
N THR A 760 4.08 45.59 18.51
CA THR A 760 3.11 46.55 17.96
C THR A 760 2.48 46.08 16.66
N VAL A 761 3.04 45.04 16.02
CA VAL A 761 2.56 44.50 14.76
C VAL A 761 1.42 43.53 15.02
N SER A 762 0.26 43.83 14.44
CA SER A 762 -0.94 43.01 14.57
C SER A 762 -0.85 41.72 13.78
N ASN A 763 -0.22 41.73 12.59
CA ASN A 763 -0.04 40.54 11.75
C ASN A 763 1.14 40.70 10.77
N TYR A 764 1.85 39.59 10.52
CA TYR A 764 2.87 39.46 9.49
C TYR A 764 2.36 38.60 8.35
N PHE A 765 2.33 39.12 7.13
CA PHE A 765 1.96 38.39 5.92
C PHE A 765 3.18 38.14 5.05
N ILE A 766 3.42 36.89 4.69
CA ILE A 766 4.55 36.48 3.84
C ILE A 766 3.99 35.90 2.55
N CYS A 767 4.45 36.41 1.41
CA CYS A 767 4.11 35.85 0.10
C CYS A 767 5.30 35.98 -0.86
N GLY A 768 5.67 34.89 -1.53
CA GLY A 768 6.83 34.87 -2.39
C GLY A 768 7.26 33.45 -2.75
N PRO A 769 8.48 33.27 -3.29
CA PRO A 769 9.02 31.95 -3.57
C PRO A 769 9.08 31.07 -2.31
N PRO A 770 8.86 29.74 -2.40
CA PRO A 770 8.81 28.85 -1.23
C PRO A 770 10.03 28.95 -0.30
N THR A 771 11.23 29.08 -0.89
CA THR A 771 12.48 29.24 -0.13
C THR A 771 12.51 30.53 0.69
N MET A 772 11.92 31.61 0.17
CA MET A 772 11.78 32.87 0.89
C MET A 772 10.73 32.76 1.99
N ASN A 773 9.58 32.16 1.70
CA ASN A 773 8.49 31.99 2.67
C ASN A 773 8.99 31.24 3.92
N PHE A 774 9.59 30.06 3.71
CA PHE A 774 10.15 29.25 4.78
C PHE A 774 11.25 29.96 5.57
N ALA A 775 12.21 30.57 4.89
CA ALA A 775 13.32 31.25 5.56
C ALA A 775 12.83 32.45 6.38
N THR A 776 11.89 33.23 5.85
CA THR A 776 11.33 34.40 6.51
C THR A 776 10.48 34.02 7.71
N GLU A 777 9.60 33.02 7.56
CA GLU A 777 8.78 32.50 8.65
C GLU A 777 9.67 32.00 9.80
N LYS A 778 10.73 31.27 9.49
CA LYS A 778 11.71 30.82 10.47
C LYS A 778 12.38 31.99 11.18
N ILE A 779 12.85 32.99 10.44
CA ILE A 779 13.50 34.19 11.02
C ILE A 779 12.56 34.93 11.98
N LEU A 780 11.27 35.05 11.64
CA LEU A 780 10.28 35.71 12.49
C LEU A 780 9.99 34.88 13.76
N LYS A 781 9.86 33.56 13.64
CA LYS A 781 9.72 32.66 14.80
C LYS A 781 10.93 32.69 15.72
N ASP A 782 12.14 32.76 15.17
CA ASP A 782 13.39 32.85 15.92
C ASP A 782 13.51 34.18 16.71
N ILE A 783 12.71 35.19 16.37
CA ILE A 783 12.58 36.46 17.12
C ILE A 783 11.23 36.60 17.83
N GLU A 784 10.60 35.46 18.16
CA GLU A 784 9.40 35.35 19.00
C GLU A 784 8.12 35.98 18.41
N VAL A 785 8.06 36.14 17.08
CA VAL A 785 6.83 36.55 16.39
C VAL A 785 5.94 35.33 16.16
N ASN A 786 4.71 35.39 16.64
CA ASN A 786 3.75 34.27 16.56
C ASN A 786 2.65 34.46 15.52
N ASN A 787 2.24 35.71 15.28
CA ASN A 787 1.16 36.12 14.38
C ASN A 787 1.59 36.20 12.90
N ILE A 788 2.01 35.06 12.34
CA ILE A 788 2.55 34.94 10.99
C ILE A 788 1.56 34.18 10.09
N THR A 789 1.19 34.81 8.97
CA THR A 789 0.39 34.20 7.90
C THR A 789 1.23 34.06 6.63
N VAL A 790 1.41 32.84 6.13
CA VAL A 790 2.07 32.57 4.85
C VAL A 790 1.01 32.31 3.78
N LEU A 791 0.88 33.25 2.83
CA LEU A 791 -0.11 33.19 1.73
C LEU A 791 0.28 32.18 0.65
#